data_AF-A0A101FFP5-F1
#
_entry.id   AF-A0A101FFP5-F1
#
_cell.length_a   1.000
_cell.length_b   1.000
_cell.length_c   1.000
_cell.angle_alpha   90.00
_cell.angle_beta   90.00
_cell.angle_gamma   90.00
#
_symmetry.space_group_name_H-M   'P 1'
#
loop_
_entity.id
_entity.type
_entity.pdbx_description
1 polymer ?
#
loop_
_entity_poly.entity_id
_entity_poly.type
_entity_poly.pdbx_seq_one_letter_code
_entity_poly.pdbx_strand_id
1 'polypeptide(L)'
;MSTAWRVERERFEEIYEGSIEPGKEPKKLFRQAYEGTIVALSYAEILLNKAIKDYGEDHPVGYGGETAYFIPAIRALSGLEIRTLGEFVPILNKMRDQVRLELTLENALLWGEAVIHAAEIIEAVRYATGAHEFLPKPWTGFLSDTYVRKWGIKHVDWTIPGEVVIVGRFRTSDDALRIVNKLVQKGFMIFLVDEVIEQLLEKGYKFDIDAWPVYPLGNFTQVIHAVNYALRASSIFPGIPAGDKFMHRNYQRDRILVFVMALGERDIVKVAACFAAIYLGFPCLVDQPLDEDEIWPDWYFSVPDYDEMVQEGIEVRGIKITAIDIDVPIAHGPAFEGEAIRKADMFVEFGGGRSPACELVKMVPAEEVTDGKIEVIGPDVDQMEEGKAYPLGILIKVYGRKFQEDFEPVLERRVHYYFNYGEGVWHMGQRDQNWSRISKAAREKGVTLKDIGKILYAYYKKEYAAIVDRLEVQFMTEASEVEKLLKEAREKYQKRDDRLKNLRDDAVDVFYTCTLCQSFAPTHICFVSPERTGLCGAVSWLDAKATYEIDPTGVCQPVPITSEYVIDPVKGEWSSLNEEAAARTQGKTTSVCMYTMMDRPMTTCGCCECILAVVPECNGIMVTTREHKGDTPVGMTFSTLAGMVGGGNQTPGFIGVGRLYLVSRKFLPADGGIGRLVWMPKELKEQLRDQLNERGKEEGFGDNFADMIADETIGVTPDEILPYLEEKGHPALKMDPLM
;
A
#
# COMPACT_ATOMS: atom_id res chain seq x y z
N MET A 1 -20.30 10.69 -3.50
CA MET A 1 -19.40 11.56 -4.28
C MET A 1 -18.73 12.51 -3.31
N SER A 2 -17.53 12.16 -2.83
CA SER A 2 -16.71 13.05 -2.01
C SER A 2 -16.33 14.29 -2.81
N THR A 3 -15.89 15.36 -2.14
CA THR A 3 -15.45 16.64 -2.73
C THR A 3 -14.47 16.42 -3.89
N ALA A 4 -15.03 16.26 -5.10
CA ALA A 4 -14.31 15.81 -6.27
C ALA A 4 -13.32 16.87 -6.74
N TRP A 5 -12.12 16.44 -7.12
CA TRP A 5 -11.16 17.24 -7.87
C TRP A 5 -11.89 17.98 -9.01
N ARG A 6 -11.76 19.32 -9.05
CA ARG A 6 -12.36 20.19 -10.06
C ARG A 6 -11.25 20.94 -10.79
N VAL A 7 -11.43 21.11 -12.09
CA VAL A 7 -10.54 21.88 -12.94
C VAL A 7 -11.22 23.23 -13.19
N GLU A 8 -10.54 24.32 -12.82
CA GLU A 8 -11.04 25.69 -13.03
C GLU A 8 -10.56 26.30 -14.37
N ARG A 9 -9.58 25.67 -15.03
CA ARG A 9 -9.06 26.07 -16.36
C ARG A 9 -10.11 25.89 -17.45
N GLU A 10 -10.09 26.74 -18.47
CA GLU A 10 -10.87 26.56 -19.70
C GLU A 10 -10.06 25.80 -20.76
N ARG A 11 -8.74 26.00 -20.79
CA ARG A 11 -7.78 25.31 -21.66
C ARG A 11 -6.59 24.83 -20.83
N PHE A 12 -6.00 23.70 -21.21
CA PHE A 12 -4.85 23.18 -20.47
C PHE A 12 -3.62 24.10 -20.64
N GLU A 13 -3.49 24.73 -21.80
CA GLU A 13 -2.37 25.59 -22.17
C GLU A 13 -2.22 26.85 -21.29
N GLU A 14 -3.23 27.19 -20.50
CA GLU A 14 -3.19 28.28 -19.51
C GLU A 14 -2.01 28.12 -18.54
N ILE A 15 -1.53 26.89 -18.29
CA ILE A 15 -0.39 26.65 -17.41
C ILE A 15 0.96 27.17 -17.96
N TYR A 16 1.04 27.46 -19.27
CA TYR A 16 2.24 28.00 -19.90
C TYR A 16 2.14 29.51 -20.18
N GLU A 17 0.98 30.13 -19.95
CA GLU A 17 0.77 31.53 -20.26
C GLU A 17 1.71 32.42 -19.44
N GLY A 18 2.44 33.31 -20.11
CA GLY A 18 3.43 34.19 -19.48
C GLY A 18 4.78 33.52 -19.15
N SER A 19 4.98 32.23 -19.41
CA SER A 19 6.25 31.53 -19.15
C SER A 19 7.37 31.86 -20.14
N ILE A 20 7.05 32.43 -21.30
CA ILE A 20 8.00 32.87 -22.31
C ILE A 20 7.80 34.37 -22.54
N GLU A 21 8.85 35.16 -22.32
CA GLU A 21 8.83 36.60 -22.62
C GLU A 21 8.70 36.81 -24.14
N PRO A 22 7.79 37.69 -24.63
CA PRO A 22 7.65 37.98 -26.05
C PRO A 22 8.98 38.42 -26.68
N GLY A 23 9.39 37.76 -27.76
CA GLY A 23 10.66 38.01 -28.45
C GLY A 23 11.88 37.28 -27.87
N LYS A 24 11.71 36.52 -26.78
CA LYS A 24 12.71 35.59 -26.23
C LYS A 24 12.25 34.14 -26.33
N GLU A 25 11.53 33.80 -27.39
CA GLU A 25 11.13 32.41 -27.62
C GLU A 25 12.39 31.54 -27.84
N PRO A 26 12.51 30.37 -27.18
CA PRO A 26 13.68 29.50 -27.30
C PRO A 26 13.63 28.72 -28.62
N LYS A 27 13.93 29.41 -29.72
CA LYS A 27 13.77 28.91 -31.09
C LYS A 27 14.74 27.79 -31.40
N LYS A 28 15.94 27.78 -30.80
CA LYS A 28 16.88 26.66 -30.93
C LYS A 28 16.33 25.42 -30.25
N LEU A 29 15.73 25.54 -29.07
CA LEU A 29 15.04 24.42 -28.40
C LEU A 29 13.88 23.88 -29.25
N PHE A 30 13.00 24.76 -29.74
CA PHE A 30 11.87 24.36 -30.58
C PHE A 30 12.33 23.66 -31.87
N ARG A 31 13.40 24.14 -32.50
CA ARG A 31 13.95 23.48 -33.68
C ARG A 31 14.44 22.06 -33.38
N GLN A 32 15.16 21.85 -32.28
CA GLN A 32 15.60 20.52 -31.87
C GLN A 32 14.42 19.59 -31.60
N ALA A 33 13.38 20.08 -30.92
CA ALA A 33 12.16 19.31 -30.66
C ALA A 33 11.43 18.92 -31.96
N TYR A 34 11.32 19.85 -32.92
CA TYR A 34 10.75 19.59 -34.24
C TYR A 34 11.53 18.50 -35.00
N GLU A 35 12.85 18.65 -35.10
CA GLU A 35 13.73 17.71 -35.79
C GLU A 35 13.66 16.32 -35.16
N GLY A 36 13.70 16.24 -33.82
CA GLY A 36 13.55 14.98 -33.09
C GLY A 36 12.18 14.33 -33.27
N THR A 37 11.12 15.13 -33.38
CA THR A 37 9.76 14.63 -33.63
C THR A 37 9.64 13.99 -35.01
N ILE A 38 10.26 14.59 -36.04
CA ILE A 38 10.34 13.98 -37.37
C ILE A 38 11.05 12.63 -37.29
N VAL A 39 12.17 12.56 -36.57
CA VAL A 39 12.93 11.31 -36.40
C VAL A 39 12.08 10.25 -35.71
N ALA A 40 11.40 10.59 -34.61
CA ALA A 40 10.55 9.66 -33.87
C ALA A 40 9.40 9.11 -34.74
N LEU A 41 8.68 9.97 -35.44
CA LEU A 41 7.58 9.57 -36.33
C LEU A 41 8.06 8.74 -37.51
N SER A 42 9.19 9.10 -38.11
CA SER A 42 9.78 8.35 -39.24
C SER A 42 10.24 6.97 -38.78
N TYR A 43 10.83 6.88 -37.60
CA TYR A 43 11.25 5.60 -37.04
C TYR A 43 10.06 4.70 -36.69
N ALA A 44 9.01 5.25 -36.09
CA ALA A 44 7.76 4.54 -35.85
C ALA A 44 7.14 4.01 -37.15
N GLU A 45 7.15 4.80 -38.23
CA GLU A 45 6.67 4.38 -39.56
C GLU A 45 7.47 3.21 -40.12
N ILE A 46 8.80 3.30 -40.06
CA ILE A 46 9.69 2.25 -40.59
C ILE A 46 9.44 0.93 -39.85
N LEU A 47 9.36 0.98 -38.51
CA LEU A 47 9.11 -0.20 -37.70
C LEU A 47 7.72 -0.77 -37.92
N LEU A 48 6.69 0.08 -37.93
CA LEU A 48 5.31 -0.34 -38.16
C LEU A 48 5.14 -0.97 -39.54
N ASN A 49 5.62 -0.32 -40.60
CA ASN A 49 5.52 -0.84 -41.96
C ASN A 49 6.29 -2.16 -42.12
N LYS A 50 7.45 -2.29 -41.45
CA LYS A 50 8.19 -3.56 -41.40
C LYS A 50 7.37 -4.64 -40.70
N ALA A 51 6.78 -4.35 -39.55
CA ALA A 51 5.97 -5.30 -38.81
C ALA A 51 4.70 -5.72 -39.59
N ILE A 52 4.01 -4.78 -40.22
CA ILE A 52 2.85 -5.06 -41.10
C ILE A 52 3.28 -5.95 -42.27
N LYS A 53 4.43 -5.68 -42.89
CA LYS A 53 4.94 -6.51 -43.98
C LYS A 53 5.28 -7.93 -43.53
N ASP A 54 5.88 -8.07 -42.35
CA ASP A 54 6.38 -9.35 -41.85
C ASP A 54 5.26 -10.20 -41.21
N TYR A 55 4.23 -9.59 -40.61
CA TYR A 55 3.19 -10.26 -39.81
C TYR A 55 1.74 -10.04 -40.30
N GLY A 56 1.50 -9.05 -41.16
CA GLY A 56 0.16 -8.68 -41.66
C GLY A 56 -0.54 -7.59 -40.84
N GLU A 57 -1.50 -6.89 -41.45
CA GLU A 57 -2.26 -5.80 -40.81
C GLU A 57 -3.14 -6.27 -39.64
N ASP A 58 -3.68 -7.48 -39.73
CA ASP A 58 -4.58 -8.07 -38.72
C ASP A 58 -3.83 -8.67 -37.52
N HIS A 59 -2.49 -8.61 -37.49
CA HIS A 59 -1.71 -9.17 -36.39
C HIS A 59 -2.05 -8.43 -35.08
N PRO A 60 -2.39 -9.15 -33.99
CA PRO A 60 -2.79 -8.54 -32.72
C PRO A 60 -1.69 -7.70 -32.09
N VAL A 61 -2.07 -6.61 -31.42
CA VAL A 61 -1.17 -5.74 -30.65
C VAL A 61 -1.69 -5.53 -29.23
N GLY A 62 -0.77 -5.35 -28.28
CA GLY A 62 -1.09 -5.09 -26.88
C GLY A 62 0.08 -5.44 -25.96
N TYR A 63 0.01 -4.99 -24.72
CA TYR A 63 1.02 -5.26 -23.70
C TYR A 63 0.72 -6.56 -22.92
N GLY A 64 0.75 -7.69 -23.62
CA GLY A 64 0.73 -9.03 -22.98
C GLY A 64 -0.52 -9.41 -22.18
N GLY A 65 -1.64 -8.67 -22.33
CA GLY A 65 -2.85 -8.86 -21.50
C GLY A 65 -2.74 -8.30 -20.08
N GLU A 66 -1.70 -7.52 -19.79
CA GLU A 66 -1.43 -6.93 -18.48
C GLU A 66 -2.19 -5.63 -18.21
N THR A 67 -2.99 -5.18 -19.18
CA THR A 67 -3.76 -3.94 -19.09
C THR A 67 -5.15 -4.06 -19.72
N ALA A 68 -6.13 -3.44 -19.06
CA ALA A 68 -7.48 -3.27 -19.59
C ALA A 68 -7.61 -2.03 -20.49
N TYR A 69 -6.53 -1.26 -20.66
CA TYR A 69 -6.53 0.04 -21.34
C TYR A 69 -5.90 0.02 -22.74
N PHE A 70 -5.84 -1.16 -23.38
CA PHE A 70 -5.30 -1.35 -24.75
C PHE A 70 -3.85 -0.85 -24.88
N ILE A 71 -3.64 0.16 -25.71
CA ILE A 71 -2.42 0.92 -25.88
C ILE A 71 -2.61 2.23 -25.10
N PRO A 72 -2.21 2.30 -23.81
CA PRO A 72 -2.87 3.20 -22.86
C PRO A 72 -2.68 4.69 -23.15
N ALA A 73 -1.51 5.12 -23.64
CA ALA A 73 -1.31 6.53 -23.97
C ALA A 73 -2.21 6.97 -25.14
N ILE A 74 -2.34 6.13 -26.17
CA ILE A 74 -3.22 6.36 -27.31
C ILE A 74 -4.69 6.30 -26.86
N ARG A 75 -5.07 5.33 -26.01
CA ARG A 75 -6.44 5.20 -25.50
C ARG A 75 -6.84 6.45 -24.70
N ALA A 76 -6.00 6.91 -23.78
CA ALA A 76 -6.28 8.09 -22.96
C ALA A 76 -6.41 9.35 -23.83
N LEU A 77 -5.48 9.58 -24.76
CA LEU A 77 -5.44 10.83 -25.53
C LEU A 77 -6.38 10.83 -26.74
N SER A 78 -6.59 9.71 -27.42
CA SER A 78 -7.41 9.66 -28.65
C SER A 78 -8.77 8.98 -28.48
N GLY A 79 -8.96 8.22 -27.40
CA GLY A 79 -10.15 7.40 -27.19
C GLY A 79 -10.17 6.12 -28.03
N LEU A 80 -9.14 5.80 -28.82
CA LEU A 80 -9.13 4.63 -29.69
C LEU A 80 -8.73 3.34 -28.94
N GLU A 81 -9.41 2.24 -29.26
CA GLU A 81 -9.10 0.89 -28.76
C GLU A 81 -8.30 0.12 -29.79
N ILE A 82 -6.99 0.34 -29.85
CA ILE A 82 -6.13 -0.31 -30.84
C ILE A 82 -5.88 -1.77 -30.46
N ARG A 83 -6.10 -2.66 -31.44
CA ARG A 83 -6.06 -4.12 -31.30
C ARG A 83 -5.23 -4.80 -32.38
N THR A 84 -4.99 -4.17 -33.53
CA THR A 84 -4.14 -4.73 -34.59
C THR A 84 -3.08 -3.75 -35.11
N LEU A 85 -2.06 -4.27 -35.81
CA LEU A 85 -0.99 -3.44 -36.39
C LEU A 85 -1.53 -2.40 -37.39
N GLY A 86 -2.47 -2.79 -38.25
CA GLY A 86 -3.01 -1.91 -39.30
C GLY A 86 -3.70 -0.65 -38.76
N GLU A 87 -4.26 -0.72 -37.55
CA GLU A 87 -4.95 0.40 -36.91
C GLU A 87 -4.01 1.53 -36.47
N PHE A 88 -2.69 1.27 -36.36
CA PHE A 88 -1.71 2.33 -36.07
C PHE A 88 -1.44 3.26 -37.25
N VAL A 89 -1.63 2.79 -38.50
CA VAL A 89 -1.35 3.57 -39.72
C VAL A 89 -2.12 4.90 -39.76
N PRO A 90 -3.46 4.93 -39.60
CA PRO A 90 -4.21 6.19 -39.60
C PRO A 90 -3.83 7.11 -38.43
N ILE A 91 -3.45 6.57 -37.27
CA ILE A 91 -2.99 7.37 -36.13
C ILE A 91 -1.67 8.05 -36.46
N LEU A 92 -0.70 7.30 -36.97
CA LEU A 92 0.63 7.81 -37.29
C LEU A 92 0.55 8.90 -38.38
N ASN A 93 -0.29 8.71 -39.40
CA ASN A 93 -0.54 9.73 -40.42
C ASN A 93 -1.17 10.99 -39.83
N LYS A 94 -2.16 10.85 -38.93
CA LYS A 94 -2.75 12.00 -38.23
C LYS A 94 -1.70 12.78 -37.43
N MET A 95 -0.81 12.08 -36.72
CA MET A 95 0.27 12.72 -35.96
C MET A 95 1.26 13.43 -36.88
N ARG A 96 1.58 12.83 -38.04
CA ARG A 96 2.43 13.47 -39.05
C ARG A 96 1.81 14.75 -39.60
N ASP A 97 0.52 14.74 -39.92
CA ASP A 97 -0.20 15.91 -40.46
C ASP A 97 -0.34 17.05 -39.44
N GLN A 98 -0.24 16.74 -38.15
CA GLN A 98 -0.23 17.71 -37.05
C GLN A 98 1.11 18.46 -36.93
N VAL A 99 2.23 17.86 -37.35
CA VAL A 99 3.56 18.47 -37.20
C VAL A 99 3.76 19.59 -38.23
N ARG A 100 3.76 20.84 -37.75
CA ARG A 100 4.07 22.06 -38.53
C ARG A 100 5.47 22.59 -38.16
N LEU A 101 6.17 23.21 -39.11
CA LEU A 101 7.54 23.73 -38.92
C LEU A 101 7.61 25.03 -38.11
N GLU A 102 6.53 25.82 -38.06
CA GLU A 102 6.52 27.12 -37.40
C GLU A 102 6.92 26.97 -35.92
N LEU A 103 8.02 27.62 -35.53
CA LEU A 103 8.64 27.48 -34.21
C LEU A 103 7.88 28.29 -33.15
N THR A 104 6.68 27.83 -32.82
CA THR A 104 5.79 28.41 -31.81
C THR A 104 5.59 27.44 -30.66
N LEU A 105 5.24 27.95 -29.48
CA LEU A 105 4.90 27.12 -28.31
C LEU A 105 3.74 26.17 -28.62
N GLU A 106 2.70 26.64 -29.30
CA GLU A 106 1.54 25.82 -29.69
C GLU A 106 1.97 24.60 -30.50
N ASN A 107 2.77 24.79 -31.55
CA ASN A 107 3.27 23.69 -32.35
C ASN A 107 4.22 22.79 -31.56
N ALA A 108 5.06 23.36 -30.70
CA ALA A 108 5.99 22.59 -29.87
C ALA A 108 5.28 21.62 -28.92
N LEU A 109 4.15 22.05 -28.32
CA LEU A 109 3.29 21.17 -27.53
C LEU A 109 2.67 20.06 -28.39
N LEU A 110 2.19 20.37 -29.59
CA LEU A 110 1.63 19.39 -30.52
C LEU A 110 2.67 18.37 -31.03
N TRP A 111 3.94 18.77 -31.13
CA TRP A 111 5.03 17.84 -31.42
C TRP A 111 5.25 16.85 -30.26
N GLY A 112 5.15 17.33 -29.01
CA GLY A 112 5.19 16.47 -27.82
C GLY A 112 4.11 15.38 -27.85
N GLU A 113 2.86 15.73 -28.20
CA GLU A 113 1.80 14.74 -28.39
C GLU A 113 2.14 13.70 -29.47
N ALA A 114 2.71 14.15 -30.60
CA ALA A 114 3.12 13.26 -31.69
C ALA A 114 4.23 12.29 -31.25
N VAL A 115 5.16 12.74 -30.40
CA VAL A 115 6.22 11.90 -29.82
C VAL A 115 5.64 10.84 -28.88
N ILE A 116 4.64 11.18 -28.04
CA ILE A 116 3.94 10.20 -27.19
C ILE A 116 3.39 9.06 -28.06
N HIS A 117 2.67 9.41 -29.13
CA HIS A 117 2.09 8.41 -30.02
C HIS A 117 3.16 7.60 -30.76
N ALA A 118 4.23 8.25 -31.24
CA ALA A 118 5.31 7.56 -31.94
C ALA A 118 6.01 6.52 -31.04
N ALA A 119 6.38 6.91 -29.82
CA ALA A 119 7.04 6.02 -28.86
C ALA A 119 6.13 4.87 -28.41
N GLU A 120 4.85 5.14 -28.16
CA GLU A 120 3.89 4.11 -27.78
C GLU A 120 3.65 3.11 -28.93
N ILE A 121 3.59 3.58 -30.19
CA ILE A 121 3.52 2.70 -31.37
C ILE A 121 4.79 1.83 -31.46
N ILE A 122 5.98 2.41 -31.28
CA ILE A 122 7.24 1.68 -31.34
C ILE A 122 7.26 0.55 -30.29
N GLU A 123 6.92 0.85 -29.03
CA GLU A 123 6.88 -0.18 -28.00
C GLU A 123 5.77 -1.20 -28.21
N ALA A 124 4.57 -0.79 -28.62
CA ALA A 124 3.49 -1.73 -28.93
C ALA A 124 3.86 -2.69 -30.06
N VAL A 125 4.56 -2.21 -31.10
CA VAL A 125 5.11 -3.05 -32.17
C VAL A 125 6.18 -4.00 -31.61
N ARG A 126 7.10 -3.53 -30.76
CA ARG A 126 8.11 -4.39 -30.10
C ARG A 126 7.45 -5.50 -29.28
N TYR A 127 6.36 -5.20 -28.60
CA TYR A 127 5.59 -6.21 -27.87
C TYR A 127 4.92 -7.21 -28.82
N ALA A 128 4.23 -6.73 -29.85
CA ALA A 128 3.52 -7.56 -30.82
C ALA A 128 4.44 -8.50 -31.62
N THR A 129 5.71 -8.12 -31.84
CA THR A 129 6.69 -8.95 -32.55
C THR A 129 7.61 -9.76 -31.62
N GLY A 130 7.36 -9.80 -30.31
CA GLY A 130 8.17 -10.53 -29.33
C GLY A 130 9.54 -9.92 -29.03
N ALA A 131 9.86 -8.73 -29.55
CA ALA A 131 11.16 -8.07 -29.33
C ALA A 131 11.36 -7.57 -27.88
N HIS A 132 10.28 -7.51 -27.10
CA HIS A 132 10.29 -7.15 -25.68
C HIS A 132 10.80 -8.28 -24.76
N GLU A 133 10.71 -9.55 -25.19
CA GLU A 133 11.04 -10.73 -24.36
C GLU A 133 12.53 -10.81 -23.97
N PHE A 134 13.37 -9.98 -24.58
CA PHE A 134 14.81 -9.92 -24.32
C PHE A 134 15.20 -9.04 -23.12
N LEU A 135 14.25 -8.47 -22.39
CA LEU A 135 14.54 -7.70 -21.17
C LEU A 135 14.64 -8.65 -19.96
N PRO A 136 15.86 -9.00 -19.48
CA PRO A 136 16.00 -9.82 -18.28
C PRO A 136 15.57 -9.02 -17.05
N LYS A 137 15.26 -9.70 -15.94
CA LYS A 137 15.18 -9.01 -14.65
C LYS A 137 16.53 -8.31 -14.36
N PRO A 138 16.52 -7.09 -13.80
CA PRO A 138 15.38 -6.42 -13.15
C PRO A 138 14.55 -5.50 -14.04
N TRP A 139 14.83 -5.39 -15.34
CA TRP A 139 14.07 -4.52 -16.24
C TRP A 139 12.58 -4.88 -16.25
N THR A 140 11.75 -3.84 -16.30
CA THR A 140 10.29 -3.95 -16.20
C THR A 140 9.60 -3.83 -17.56
N GLY A 141 10.10 -2.96 -18.45
CA GLY A 141 9.35 -2.62 -19.66
C GLY A 141 8.01 -1.99 -19.29
N PHE A 142 6.94 -2.48 -19.92
CA PHE A 142 5.58 -2.08 -19.57
C PHE A 142 5.21 -2.52 -18.14
N LEU A 143 4.66 -1.58 -17.36
CA LEU A 143 4.15 -1.86 -16.02
C LEU A 143 2.67 -2.24 -16.09
N SER A 144 2.27 -3.36 -15.51
CA SER A 144 0.86 -3.82 -15.49
C SER A 144 -0.09 -2.91 -14.70
N ASP A 145 -1.39 -3.01 -14.98
CA ASP A 145 -2.41 -2.24 -14.24
C ASP A 145 -2.41 -2.55 -12.73
N THR A 146 -1.94 -3.73 -12.33
CA THR A 146 -1.79 -4.13 -10.94
C THR A 146 -0.83 -3.20 -10.19
N TYR A 147 0.30 -2.82 -10.80
CA TYR A 147 1.23 -1.89 -10.18
C TYR A 147 0.66 -0.47 -10.09
N VAL A 148 -0.05 -0.02 -11.14
CA VAL A 148 -0.75 1.27 -11.12
C VAL A 148 -1.73 1.33 -9.95
N ARG A 149 -2.54 0.28 -9.76
CA ARG A 149 -3.51 0.19 -8.66
C ARG A 149 -2.85 0.09 -7.29
N LYS A 150 -1.79 -0.70 -7.17
CA LYS A 150 -1.03 -0.90 -5.92
C LYS A 150 -0.50 0.42 -5.38
N TRP A 151 0.15 1.22 -6.22
CA TRP A 151 0.81 2.44 -5.78
C TRP A 151 -0.04 3.70 -5.94
N GLY A 152 -1.01 3.72 -6.86
CA GLY A 152 -1.77 4.93 -7.14
C GLY A 152 -2.59 5.46 -5.97
N ILE A 153 -3.00 4.62 -5.01
CA ILE A 153 -3.62 5.10 -3.77
C ILE A 153 -2.66 5.97 -2.93
N LYS A 154 -1.35 5.68 -3.00
CA LYS A 154 -0.29 6.41 -2.30
C LYS A 154 -0.02 7.79 -2.90
N HIS A 155 -0.47 8.05 -4.12
CA HIS A 155 -0.49 9.41 -4.69
C HIS A 155 -1.68 10.23 -4.16
N VAL A 156 -2.77 9.58 -3.76
CA VAL A 156 -3.98 10.26 -3.25
C VAL A 156 -3.80 10.68 -1.80
N ASP A 157 -3.14 9.86 -0.97
CA ASP A 157 -2.84 10.16 0.43
C ASP A 157 -1.49 10.89 0.62
N TRP A 158 -0.79 11.21 -0.48
CA TRP A 158 0.52 11.89 -0.51
C TRP A 158 1.66 11.15 0.22
N THR A 159 1.50 9.85 0.49
CA THR A 159 2.61 8.98 0.90
C THR A 159 3.72 8.98 -0.15
N ILE A 160 3.32 8.95 -1.43
CA ILE A 160 4.20 9.25 -2.57
C ILE A 160 3.92 10.71 -2.94
N PRO A 161 4.84 11.66 -2.65
CA PRO A 161 4.60 13.09 -2.86
C PRO A 161 4.70 13.48 -4.35
N GLY A 162 5.31 12.63 -5.18
CA GLY A 162 5.48 12.83 -6.61
C GLY A 162 6.30 11.73 -7.27
N GLU A 163 6.55 11.92 -8.56
CA GLU A 163 7.29 10.99 -9.42
C GLU A 163 8.51 11.68 -10.01
N VAL A 164 9.62 10.95 -10.14
CA VAL A 164 10.82 11.41 -10.84
C VAL A 164 11.13 10.47 -11.98
N VAL A 165 11.18 11.01 -13.20
CA VAL A 165 11.63 10.25 -14.37
C VAL A 165 13.08 10.62 -14.63
N ILE A 166 14.01 9.68 -14.43
CA ILE A 166 15.44 9.87 -14.67
C ILE A 166 15.81 9.15 -15.96
N VAL A 167 16.24 9.92 -16.96
CA VAL A 167 16.60 9.42 -18.30
C VAL A 167 18.06 9.71 -18.56
N GLY A 168 18.80 8.74 -19.08
CA GLY A 168 20.21 8.90 -19.47
C GLY A 168 21.18 8.48 -18.37
N ARG A 169 22.23 9.27 -18.18
CA ARG A 169 23.42 8.85 -17.42
C ARG A 169 23.89 9.92 -16.44
N PHE A 170 24.08 9.55 -15.17
CA PHE A 170 24.75 10.39 -14.19
C PHE A 170 26.26 10.49 -14.49
N ARG A 171 26.89 11.59 -14.05
CA ARG A 171 28.36 11.77 -14.11
C ARG A 171 29.12 10.58 -13.50
N THR A 172 28.64 10.04 -12.38
CA THR A 172 29.24 8.86 -11.73
C THR A 172 28.16 7.90 -11.23
N SER A 173 28.50 6.61 -11.09
CA SER A 173 27.60 5.62 -10.50
C SER A 173 27.35 5.87 -9.00
N ASP A 174 28.26 6.58 -8.32
CA ASP A 174 28.06 7.02 -6.92
C ASP A 174 26.98 8.11 -6.81
N ASP A 175 26.96 9.06 -7.75
CA ASP A 175 25.89 10.06 -7.83
C ASP A 175 24.54 9.40 -8.08
N ALA A 176 24.48 8.42 -9.00
CA ALA A 176 23.25 7.66 -9.28
C ALA A 176 22.69 7.01 -8.00
N LEU A 177 23.51 6.23 -7.29
CA LEU A 177 23.10 5.56 -6.06
C LEU A 177 22.63 6.57 -4.99
N ARG A 178 23.40 7.65 -4.79
CA ARG A 178 23.13 8.65 -3.78
C ARG A 178 21.82 9.39 -4.03
N ILE A 179 21.60 9.84 -5.26
CA ILE A 179 20.40 10.62 -5.63
C ILE A 179 19.16 9.75 -5.62
N VAL A 180 19.23 8.52 -6.16
CA VAL A 180 18.09 7.58 -6.13
C VAL A 180 17.71 7.23 -4.69
N ASN A 181 18.66 6.93 -3.81
CA ASN A 181 18.37 6.69 -2.40
C ASN A 181 17.76 7.91 -1.71
N LYS A 182 18.26 9.12 -1.99
CA LYS A 182 17.70 10.36 -1.45
C LYS A 182 16.25 10.58 -1.89
N LEU A 183 15.91 10.26 -3.14
CA LEU A 183 14.54 10.33 -3.65
C LEU A 183 13.63 9.27 -3.00
N VAL A 184 14.12 8.03 -2.83
CA VAL A 184 13.39 6.96 -2.11
C VAL A 184 13.10 7.36 -0.67
N GLN A 185 14.10 7.90 0.04
CA GLN A 185 13.93 8.40 1.42
C GLN A 185 12.90 9.52 1.53
N LYS A 186 12.80 10.35 0.49
CA LYS A 186 11.78 11.42 0.38
C LYS A 186 10.41 10.89 -0.08
N GLY A 187 10.28 9.59 -0.31
CA GLY A 187 9.03 8.93 -0.69
C GLY A 187 8.70 9.00 -2.17
N PHE A 188 9.64 9.35 -3.05
CA PHE A 188 9.35 9.42 -4.49
C PHE A 188 9.17 8.04 -5.12
N MET A 189 8.25 7.98 -6.08
CA MET A 189 8.25 6.96 -7.13
C MET A 189 9.25 7.37 -8.21
N ILE A 190 10.01 6.42 -8.72
CA ILE A 190 11.12 6.71 -9.63
C ILE A 190 11.02 5.81 -10.86
N PHE A 191 11.11 6.41 -12.04
CA PHE A 191 11.24 5.71 -13.32
C PHE A 191 12.64 5.94 -13.87
N LEU A 192 13.34 4.87 -14.20
CA LEU A 192 14.72 4.90 -14.67
C LEU A 192 14.79 4.42 -16.11
N VAL A 193 15.51 5.16 -16.95
CA VAL A 193 15.68 4.85 -18.37
C VAL A 193 17.13 5.11 -18.77
N ASP A 194 17.70 4.22 -19.57
CA ASP A 194 19.09 4.24 -20.04
C ASP A 194 20.12 3.91 -18.95
N GLU A 195 21.36 4.41 -19.10
CA GLU A 195 22.55 3.93 -18.39
C GLU A 195 22.49 4.10 -16.86
N VAL A 196 21.61 4.94 -16.34
CA VAL A 196 21.35 5.04 -14.89
C VAL A 196 21.00 3.68 -14.28
N ILE A 197 20.35 2.79 -15.02
CA ILE A 197 19.98 1.45 -14.54
C ILE A 197 21.26 0.64 -14.31
N GLU A 198 22.14 0.58 -15.30
CA GLU A 198 23.43 -0.11 -15.21
C GLU A 198 24.32 0.51 -14.13
N GLN A 199 24.33 1.84 -13.98
CA GLN A 199 25.08 2.54 -12.91
C GLN A 199 24.65 2.09 -11.51
N LEU A 200 23.35 1.87 -11.28
CA LEU A 200 22.85 1.37 -10.00
C LEU A 200 23.21 -0.11 -9.80
N LEU A 201 23.12 -0.93 -10.85
CA LEU A 201 23.49 -2.34 -10.80
C LEU A 201 24.97 -2.53 -10.47
N GLU A 202 25.86 -1.72 -11.05
CA GLU A 202 27.30 -1.69 -10.74
C GLU A 202 27.58 -1.44 -9.24
N LYS A 203 26.70 -0.69 -8.57
CA LYS A 203 26.78 -0.39 -7.14
C LYS A 203 26.06 -1.41 -6.25
N GLY A 204 25.52 -2.48 -6.84
CA GLY A 204 24.81 -3.53 -6.11
C GLY A 204 23.43 -3.12 -5.64
N TYR A 205 22.82 -2.08 -6.23
CA TYR A 205 21.45 -1.70 -5.93
C TYR A 205 20.49 -2.84 -6.27
N LYS A 206 19.60 -3.20 -5.33
CA LYS A 206 18.62 -4.25 -5.52
C LYS A 206 17.27 -3.64 -5.82
N PHE A 207 16.78 -3.87 -7.03
CA PHE A 207 15.43 -3.47 -7.42
C PHE A 207 14.40 -4.44 -6.82
N ASP A 208 13.67 -3.96 -5.82
CA ASP A 208 12.47 -4.61 -5.30
C ASP A 208 11.25 -3.71 -5.56
N ILE A 209 10.74 -3.79 -6.78
CA ILE A 209 9.59 -2.99 -7.25
C ILE A 209 8.30 -3.28 -6.48
N ASP A 210 8.28 -4.38 -5.72
CA ASP A 210 7.17 -4.75 -4.86
C ASP A 210 7.27 -4.13 -3.47
N ALA A 211 8.48 -3.86 -2.98
CA ALA A 211 8.70 -3.11 -1.75
C ALA A 211 8.54 -1.60 -1.94
N TRP A 212 9.07 -1.03 -3.03
CA TRP A 212 8.93 0.39 -3.35
C TRP A 212 9.04 0.66 -4.86
N PRO A 213 8.29 1.63 -5.43
CA PRO A 213 8.22 1.81 -6.89
C PRO A 213 9.42 2.56 -7.47
N VAL A 214 10.56 1.85 -7.59
CA VAL A 214 11.75 2.27 -8.35
C VAL A 214 11.87 1.37 -9.59
N TYR A 215 11.40 1.85 -10.73
CA TYR A 215 11.21 1.06 -11.94
C TYR A 215 12.35 1.23 -12.96
N PRO A 216 13.19 0.20 -13.18
CA PRO A 216 14.11 0.16 -14.31
C PRO A 216 13.31 -0.19 -15.58
N LEU A 217 12.94 0.80 -16.38
CA LEU A 217 12.04 0.58 -17.53
C LEU A 217 12.75 -0.07 -18.71
N GLY A 218 13.94 0.42 -19.07
CA GLY A 218 14.60 0.05 -20.31
C GLY A 218 15.48 1.17 -20.82
N ASN A 219 15.62 1.26 -22.13
CA ASN A 219 16.41 2.28 -22.81
C ASN A 219 15.51 3.05 -23.79
N PHE A 220 15.93 4.23 -24.24
CA PHE A 220 15.34 4.92 -25.39
C PHE A 220 13.80 5.09 -25.31
N THR A 221 13.03 4.39 -26.16
CA THR A 221 11.57 4.53 -26.25
C THR A 221 10.83 3.94 -25.05
N GLN A 222 11.46 3.08 -24.25
CA GLN A 222 10.85 2.53 -23.04
C GLN A 222 10.51 3.59 -21.96
N VAL A 223 10.97 4.85 -22.09
CA VAL A 223 10.46 5.98 -21.29
C VAL A 223 8.95 6.16 -21.41
N ILE A 224 8.34 5.74 -22.53
CA ILE A 224 6.89 5.80 -22.72
C ILE A 224 6.12 5.00 -21.66
N HIS A 225 6.74 3.99 -21.04
CA HIS A 225 6.11 3.22 -19.98
C HIS A 225 5.87 4.03 -18.70
N ALA A 226 6.63 5.10 -18.44
CA ALA A 226 6.30 6.06 -17.39
C ALA A 226 5.06 6.88 -17.78
N VAL A 227 4.98 7.34 -19.03
CA VAL A 227 3.85 8.14 -19.54
C VAL A 227 2.55 7.32 -19.55
N ASN A 228 2.60 6.09 -20.06
CA ASN A 228 1.42 5.24 -20.15
C ASN A 228 0.98 4.72 -18.76
N TYR A 229 1.90 4.61 -17.79
CA TYR A 229 1.58 4.40 -16.38
C TYR A 229 0.79 5.59 -15.81
N ALA A 230 1.31 6.80 -15.96
CA ALA A 230 0.69 8.03 -15.44
C ALA A 230 -0.70 8.27 -16.06
N LEU A 231 -0.85 8.08 -17.38
CA LEU A 231 -2.14 8.22 -18.07
C LEU A 231 -3.16 7.17 -17.62
N ARG A 232 -2.73 5.95 -17.29
CA ARG A 232 -3.63 4.95 -16.69
C ARG A 232 -4.09 5.33 -15.30
N ALA A 233 -3.26 5.98 -14.48
CA ALA A 233 -3.69 6.48 -13.18
C ALA A 233 -4.91 7.43 -13.31
N SER A 234 -4.88 8.33 -14.30
CA SER A 234 -6.04 9.20 -14.58
C SER A 234 -7.27 8.46 -15.12
N SER A 235 -7.09 7.30 -15.73
CA SER A 235 -8.21 6.47 -16.20
C SER A 235 -8.78 5.58 -15.09
N ILE A 236 -7.94 5.15 -14.14
CA ILE A 236 -8.29 4.20 -13.07
C ILE A 236 -8.93 4.89 -11.87
N PHE A 237 -8.34 5.99 -11.37
CA PHE A 237 -8.72 6.56 -10.08
C PHE A 237 -9.92 7.51 -10.15
N PRO A 238 -9.90 8.59 -10.97
CA PRO A 238 -11.06 9.44 -11.14
C PRO A 238 -12.03 8.93 -12.22
N GLY A 239 -11.66 7.88 -12.98
CA GLY A 239 -12.48 7.32 -14.04
C GLY A 239 -12.66 8.26 -15.25
N ILE A 240 -11.64 9.05 -15.62
CA ILE A 240 -11.76 9.98 -16.75
C ILE A 240 -12.03 9.21 -18.05
N PRO A 241 -13.04 9.61 -18.85
CA PRO A 241 -13.36 8.96 -20.11
C PRO A 241 -12.20 9.00 -21.12
N ALA A 242 -11.95 7.88 -21.79
CA ALA A 242 -10.94 7.79 -22.84
C ALA A 242 -11.20 8.81 -23.96
N GLY A 243 -10.16 9.51 -24.39
CA GLY A 243 -10.23 10.56 -25.42
C GLY A 243 -10.54 11.96 -24.88
N ASP A 244 -10.87 12.10 -23.58
CA ASP A 244 -10.95 13.39 -22.93
C ASP A 244 -9.55 13.92 -22.58
N LYS A 245 -8.81 14.34 -23.63
CA LYS A 245 -7.45 14.86 -23.51
C LYS A 245 -7.34 15.95 -22.46
N PHE A 246 -8.33 16.83 -22.41
CA PHE A 246 -8.34 17.95 -21.50
C PHE A 246 -8.35 17.46 -20.06
N MET A 247 -9.30 16.61 -19.68
CA MET A 247 -9.36 16.10 -18.31
C MET A 247 -8.17 15.21 -17.95
N HIS A 248 -7.69 14.37 -18.88
CA HIS A 248 -6.50 13.57 -18.65
C HIS A 248 -5.28 14.44 -18.34
N ARG A 249 -4.97 15.43 -19.18
CA ARG A 249 -3.82 16.33 -18.97
C ARG A 249 -3.95 17.13 -17.69
N ASN A 250 -5.13 17.68 -17.40
CA ASN A 250 -5.35 18.40 -16.14
C ASN A 250 -5.13 17.48 -14.92
N TYR A 251 -5.57 16.22 -14.96
CA TYR A 251 -5.32 15.28 -13.87
C TYR A 251 -3.83 14.98 -13.68
N GLN A 252 -3.10 14.79 -14.79
CA GLN A 252 -1.65 14.66 -14.76
C GLN A 252 -1.01 15.87 -14.08
N ARG A 253 -1.38 17.09 -14.48
CA ARG A 253 -0.84 18.32 -13.90
C ARG A 253 -1.19 18.51 -12.41
N ASP A 254 -2.37 18.08 -11.99
CA ASP A 254 -2.87 18.43 -10.65
C ASP A 254 -2.62 17.36 -9.60
N ARG A 255 -2.52 16.09 -10.02
CA ARG A 255 -2.50 14.93 -9.10
C ARG A 255 -1.26 14.07 -9.26
N ILE A 256 -0.72 13.98 -10.47
CA ILE A 256 0.46 13.14 -10.76
C ILE A 256 1.68 14.08 -10.86
N LEU A 257 2.25 14.39 -9.70
CA LEU A 257 3.31 15.40 -9.60
C LEU A 257 4.66 14.91 -10.10
N VAL A 258 4.87 14.96 -11.41
CA VAL A 258 6.10 14.49 -12.09
C VAL A 258 7.04 15.64 -12.44
N PHE A 259 8.35 15.43 -12.28
CA PHE A 259 9.39 16.16 -13.00
C PHE A 259 10.40 15.19 -13.62
N VAL A 260 11.08 15.63 -14.68
CA VAL A 260 12.05 14.81 -15.43
C VAL A 260 13.46 15.30 -15.17
N MET A 261 14.38 14.37 -14.88
CA MET A 261 15.82 14.59 -14.88
C MET A 261 16.40 13.95 -16.15
N ALA A 262 16.69 14.75 -17.16
CA ALA A 262 17.26 14.29 -18.43
C ALA A 262 18.78 14.50 -18.42
N LEU A 263 19.51 13.41 -18.20
CA LEU A 263 20.91 13.41 -17.81
C LEU A 263 21.87 12.95 -18.92
N GLY A 264 23.08 13.49 -18.92
CA GLY A 264 24.15 13.10 -19.85
C GLY A 264 23.98 13.66 -21.28
N GLU A 265 24.58 13.01 -22.29
CA GLU A 265 24.61 13.58 -23.64
C GLU A 265 23.19 13.81 -24.20
N ARG A 266 22.95 15.04 -24.67
CA ARG A 266 21.70 15.48 -25.29
C ARG A 266 21.69 15.14 -26.77
N ASP A 267 20.56 14.63 -27.23
CA ASP A 267 20.23 14.47 -28.64
C ASP A 267 18.82 14.99 -28.94
N ILE A 268 18.53 15.22 -30.22
CA ILE A 268 17.25 15.80 -30.65
C ILE A 268 16.04 14.92 -30.31
N VAL A 269 16.20 13.59 -30.23
CA VAL A 269 15.10 12.67 -29.88
C VAL A 269 14.80 12.76 -28.39
N LYS A 270 15.82 12.82 -27.53
CA LYS A 270 15.64 13.08 -26.08
C LYS A 270 14.99 14.45 -25.85
N VAL A 271 15.39 15.49 -26.59
CA VAL A 271 14.73 16.81 -26.50
C VAL A 271 13.26 16.71 -26.90
N ALA A 272 12.93 15.99 -27.98
CA ALA A 272 11.54 15.76 -28.38
C ALA A 272 10.75 14.95 -27.33
N ALA A 273 11.38 13.98 -26.65
CA ALA A 273 10.79 13.26 -25.52
C ALA A 273 10.54 14.16 -24.29
N CYS A 274 11.39 15.15 -24.03
CA CYS A 274 11.10 16.17 -23.01
C CYS A 274 9.84 16.96 -23.38
N PHE A 275 9.61 17.27 -24.67
CA PHE A 275 8.35 17.91 -25.09
C PHE A 275 7.11 17.02 -24.92
N ALA A 276 7.25 15.69 -24.98
CA ALA A 276 6.18 14.77 -24.59
C ALA A 276 5.83 14.88 -23.09
N ALA A 277 6.83 15.01 -22.22
CA ALA A 277 6.62 15.24 -20.79
C ALA A 277 6.01 16.63 -20.53
N ILE A 278 6.56 17.67 -21.17
CA ILE A 278 6.06 19.05 -21.07
C ILE A 278 4.61 19.12 -21.54
N TYR A 279 4.22 18.44 -22.62
CA TYR A 279 2.83 18.38 -23.09
C TYR A 279 1.84 17.91 -22.01
N LEU A 280 2.26 17.02 -21.12
CA LEU A 280 1.47 16.53 -19.98
C LEU A 280 1.57 17.42 -18.73
N GLY A 281 2.32 18.52 -18.80
CA GLY A 281 2.52 19.48 -17.72
C GLY A 281 3.69 19.15 -16.80
N PHE A 282 4.67 18.37 -17.27
CA PHE A 282 5.84 17.95 -16.50
C PHE A 282 7.09 18.74 -16.91
N PRO A 283 7.77 19.44 -15.99
CA PRO A 283 9.00 20.16 -16.29
C PRO A 283 10.19 19.21 -16.46
N CYS A 284 11.16 19.62 -17.29
CA CYS A 284 12.37 18.86 -17.59
C CYS A 284 13.62 19.64 -17.16
N LEU A 285 14.43 19.01 -16.32
CA LEU A 285 15.71 19.55 -15.84
C LEU A 285 16.84 18.75 -16.47
N VAL A 286 17.89 19.46 -16.92
CA VAL A 286 19.08 18.86 -17.55
C VAL A 286 20.35 19.22 -16.77
N ASP A 287 21.39 18.39 -16.82
CA ASP A 287 22.69 18.72 -16.20
C ASP A 287 23.71 19.32 -17.20
N GLN A 288 23.35 19.46 -18.48
CA GLN A 288 24.20 20.06 -19.51
C GLN A 288 24.01 21.57 -19.57
N PRO A 289 25.07 22.34 -19.86
CA PRO A 289 24.90 23.76 -20.17
C PRO A 289 23.98 23.95 -21.38
N LEU A 290 23.16 24.99 -21.31
CA LEU A 290 22.24 25.41 -22.37
C LEU A 290 22.61 26.80 -22.87
N ASP A 291 22.48 27.04 -24.18
CA ASP A 291 22.49 28.40 -24.72
C ASP A 291 21.23 29.16 -24.29
N GLU A 292 21.26 30.50 -24.28
CA GLU A 292 20.09 31.33 -23.90
C GLU A 292 18.84 30.98 -24.73
N ASP A 293 19.00 30.68 -26.02
CA ASP A 293 17.93 30.28 -26.95
C ASP A 293 17.51 28.80 -26.83
N GLU A 294 18.02 28.09 -25.82
CA GLU A 294 17.62 26.72 -25.44
C GLU A 294 16.90 26.65 -24.10
N ILE A 295 16.84 27.75 -23.34
CA ILE A 295 16.26 27.79 -22.01
C ILE A 295 14.80 28.19 -22.10
N TRP A 296 13.93 27.36 -21.52
CA TRP A 296 12.57 27.74 -21.18
C TRP A 296 12.43 27.73 -19.66
N PRO A 297 12.38 28.90 -19.00
CA PRO A 297 12.26 28.98 -17.55
C PRO A 297 11.13 28.09 -17.02
N ASP A 298 11.40 27.40 -15.92
CA ASP A 298 10.50 26.46 -15.23
C ASP A 298 10.08 25.19 -16.00
N TRP A 299 10.34 25.10 -17.32
CA TRP A 299 9.86 23.99 -18.15
C TRP A 299 10.97 23.17 -18.80
N TYR A 300 12.05 23.81 -19.22
CA TYR A 300 13.24 23.18 -19.78
C TYR A 300 14.48 24.01 -19.45
N PHE A 301 15.24 23.61 -18.43
CA PHE A 301 16.38 24.40 -17.94
C PHE A 301 17.49 23.54 -17.33
N SER A 302 18.68 24.14 -17.20
CA SER A 302 19.89 23.45 -16.72
C SER A 302 20.08 23.66 -15.22
N VAL A 303 20.33 22.55 -14.49
CA VAL A 303 20.78 22.55 -13.10
C VAL A 303 21.93 21.54 -12.96
N PRO A 304 23.20 21.97 -13.04
CA PRO A 304 24.34 21.03 -13.09
C PRO A 304 24.57 20.23 -11.81
N ASP A 305 24.22 20.79 -10.64
CA ASP A 305 24.32 20.10 -9.36
C ASP A 305 23.11 19.20 -9.12
N TYR A 306 23.33 17.91 -8.80
CA TYR A 306 22.22 16.96 -8.69
C TYR A 306 21.37 17.15 -7.43
N ASP A 307 21.94 17.68 -6.34
CA ASP A 307 21.16 17.95 -5.13
C ASP A 307 20.28 19.18 -5.31
N GLU A 308 20.82 20.22 -5.95
CA GLU A 308 20.07 21.39 -6.40
C GLU A 308 19.02 20.99 -7.43
N MET A 309 19.33 20.13 -8.40
CA MET A 309 18.36 19.67 -9.41
C MET A 309 17.15 18.97 -8.77
N VAL A 310 17.39 18.10 -7.78
CA VAL A 310 16.28 17.47 -7.03
C VAL A 310 15.43 18.55 -6.35
N GLN A 311 16.07 19.52 -5.69
CA GLN A 311 15.37 20.59 -4.97
C GLN A 311 14.57 21.51 -5.91
N GLU A 312 15.18 21.98 -7.00
CA GLU A 312 14.53 22.78 -8.04
C GLU A 312 13.36 22.02 -8.69
N GLY A 313 13.54 20.72 -8.98
CA GLY A 313 12.48 19.86 -9.51
C GLY A 313 11.26 19.77 -8.58
N ILE A 314 11.50 19.68 -7.27
CA ILE A 314 10.46 19.71 -6.24
C ILE A 314 9.74 21.06 -6.24
N GLU A 315 10.49 22.16 -6.27
CA GLU A 315 9.96 23.52 -6.18
C GLU A 315 9.14 23.91 -7.39
N VAL A 316 9.70 23.75 -8.59
CA VAL A 316 9.05 24.10 -9.87
C VAL A 316 7.80 23.26 -10.12
N ARG A 317 7.81 21.99 -9.68
CA ARG A 317 6.64 21.12 -9.81
C ARG A 317 5.57 21.41 -8.76
N GLY A 318 5.91 22.16 -7.72
CA GLY A 318 5.03 22.49 -6.60
C GLY A 318 4.86 21.35 -5.60
N ILE A 319 5.80 20.40 -5.56
CA ILE A 319 5.74 19.23 -4.69
C ILE A 319 5.98 19.66 -3.26
N LYS A 320 5.02 19.38 -2.38
CA LYS A 320 5.15 19.63 -0.95
C LYS A 320 5.61 18.35 -0.28
N ILE A 321 6.92 18.19 -0.16
CA ILE A 321 7.47 17.06 0.59
C ILE A 321 7.23 17.33 2.07
N THR A 322 6.46 16.44 2.68
CA THR A 322 6.29 16.39 4.14
C THR A 322 7.38 15.54 4.80
N ALA A 323 8.51 15.30 4.13
CA ALA A 323 9.60 14.48 4.63
C ALA A 323 10.14 15.15 5.89
N ILE A 324 10.03 14.43 7.00
CA ILE A 324 10.59 14.86 8.26
C ILE A 324 12.04 14.41 8.21
N ASP A 325 12.97 15.34 8.42
CA ASP A 325 14.36 14.97 8.66
C ASP A 325 14.45 14.45 10.10
N ILE A 326 14.78 13.17 10.27
CA ILE A 326 14.89 12.52 11.57
C ILE A 326 16.35 12.09 11.74
N ASP A 327 17.01 12.62 12.76
CA ASP A 327 18.41 12.31 13.07
C ASP A 327 18.54 10.87 13.62
N VAL A 328 18.60 9.89 12.71
CA VAL A 328 18.76 8.45 12.98
C VAL A 328 19.76 7.81 12.00
N PRO A 329 20.45 6.72 12.39
CA PRO A 329 21.53 6.13 11.58
C PRO A 329 21.07 5.27 10.40
N ILE A 330 19.76 5.18 10.15
CA ILE A 330 19.14 4.37 9.10
C ILE A 330 18.26 5.21 8.20
N ALA A 331 18.04 4.73 6.98
CA ALA A 331 16.98 5.29 6.15
C ALA A 331 15.62 5.06 6.84
N HIS A 332 14.70 5.99 6.66
CA HIS A 332 13.36 5.87 7.20
C HIS A 332 12.31 6.36 6.20
N GLY A 333 11.12 5.79 6.26
CA GLY A 333 10.04 6.11 5.35
C GLY A 333 9.07 4.94 5.15
N PRO A 334 7.89 5.20 4.59
CA PRO A 334 6.93 4.16 4.22
C PRO A 334 7.50 3.07 3.30
N ALA A 335 8.59 3.37 2.57
CA ALA A 335 9.31 2.42 1.72
C ALA A 335 9.88 1.20 2.45
N PHE A 336 10.14 1.30 3.75
CA PHE A 336 10.73 0.22 4.54
C PHE A 336 9.68 -0.63 5.27
N GLU A 337 8.39 -0.25 5.22
CA GLU A 337 7.32 -0.89 6.01
C GLU A 337 7.20 -2.41 5.76
N GLY A 338 7.42 -2.84 4.52
CA GLY A 338 7.24 -4.23 4.09
C GLY A 338 8.45 -5.15 4.34
N GLU A 339 9.54 -4.66 4.92
CA GLU A 339 10.75 -5.46 5.12
C GLU A 339 10.51 -6.63 6.09
N ALA A 340 10.86 -7.85 5.67
CA ALA A 340 10.75 -9.04 6.52
C ALA A 340 12.12 -9.48 7.05
N ILE A 341 12.31 -9.39 8.38
CA ILE A 341 13.55 -9.82 9.03
C ILE A 341 13.47 -11.30 9.41
N ARG A 342 14.21 -12.15 8.68
CA ARG A 342 14.33 -13.58 8.95
C ARG A 342 15.31 -13.85 10.09
N LYS A 343 15.23 -15.04 10.69
CA LYS A 343 16.08 -15.43 11.84
C LYS A 343 17.59 -15.33 11.54
N ALA A 344 18.01 -15.57 10.29
CA ALA A 344 19.41 -15.48 9.91
C ALA A 344 19.96 -14.05 9.98
N ASP A 345 19.12 -13.05 9.68
CA ASP A 345 19.48 -11.64 9.58
C ASP A 345 19.11 -10.85 10.85
N MET A 346 18.43 -11.49 11.80
CA MET A 346 18.00 -10.92 13.07
C MET A 346 19.17 -10.73 14.02
N PHE A 347 19.30 -9.53 14.60
CA PHE A 347 20.17 -9.25 15.73
C PHE A 347 19.47 -9.54 17.06
N VAL A 348 18.30 -8.94 17.31
CA VAL A 348 17.48 -9.19 18.51
C VAL A 348 16.00 -9.30 18.15
N GLU A 349 15.21 -9.97 19.01
CA GLU A 349 13.74 -9.98 18.93
C GLU A 349 13.07 -9.67 20.27
N PHE A 350 11.85 -9.15 20.20
CA PHE A 350 11.02 -8.78 21.36
C PHE A 350 9.59 -9.30 21.17
N GLY A 351 8.98 -9.92 22.17
CA GLY A 351 7.58 -10.38 22.07
C GLY A 351 7.42 -11.69 21.30
N GLY A 352 6.31 -11.85 20.57
CA GLY A 352 6.05 -13.03 19.71
C GLY A 352 6.00 -14.38 20.46
N GLY A 353 5.63 -14.34 21.75
CA GLY A 353 5.65 -15.51 22.64
C GLY A 353 7.06 -16.02 22.98
N ARG A 354 8.12 -15.24 22.67
CA ARG A 354 9.52 -15.52 23.07
C ARG A 354 9.93 -14.76 24.33
N SER A 355 9.34 -13.59 24.54
CA SER A 355 9.49 -12.76 25.73
C SER A 355 8.20 -11.97 25.98
N PRO A 356 7.96 -11.47 27.21
CA PRO A 356 6.84 -10.55 27.48
C PRO A 356 6.99 -9.25 26.69
N ALA A 357 5.92 -8.80 26.04
CA ALA A 357 5.92 -7.51 25.37
C ALA A 357 4.53 -6.85 25.39
N CYS A 358 4.49 -5.52 25.35
CA CYS A 358 3.26 -4.76 25.17
C CYS A 358 3.50 -3.36 24.60
N GLU A 359 2.45 -2.76 24.05
CA GLU A 359 2.44 -1.35 23.62
C GLU A 359 1.16 -0.63 24.09
N LEU A 360 1.33 0.54 24.69
CA LEU A 360 0.22 1.30 25.26
C LEU A 360 0.35 2.78 24.89
N VAL A 361 -0.68 3.33 24.26
CA VAL A 361 -0.87 4.79 24.19
C VAL A 361 -1.75 5.22 25.36
N LYS A 362 -1.31 6.24 26.10
CA LYS A 362 -2.00 6.76 27.27
C LYS A 362 -2.12 8.27 27.21
N MET A 363 -3.34 8.77 27.25
CA MET A 363 -3.61 10.18 27.49
C MET A 363 -3.21 10.54 28.93
N VAL A 364 -2.44 11.62 29.09
CA VAL A 364 -2.01 12.12 30.40
C VAL A 364 -2.20 13.64 30.50
N PRO A 365 -2.29 14.19 31.73
CA PRO A 365 -2.24 15.64 31.93
C PRO A 365 -0.96 16.27 31.39
N ALA A 366 -1.00 17.57 31.08
CA ALA A 366 0.11 18.28 30.44
C ALA A 366 1.40 18.26 31.28
N GLU A 367 1.26 18.20 32.60
CA GLU A 367 2.33 18.15 33.61
C GLU A 367 3.03 16.79 33.72
N GLU A 368 2.40 15.71 33.23
CA GLU A 368 2.93 14.34 33.29
C GLU A 368 3.62 13.88 32.00
N VAL A 369 3.73 14.77 31.00
CA VAL A 369 4.37 14.51 29.71
C VAL A 369 5.38 15.61 29.35
N THR A 370 6.57 15.19 28.95
CA THR A 370 7.59 16.10 28.41
C THR A 370 7.69 15.90 26.90
N ASP A 371 7.31 16.91 26.12
CA ASP A 371 7.29 16.82 24.65
C ASP A 371 8.67 16.47 24.09
N GLY A 372 8.73 15.46 23.21
CA GLY A 372 9.95 14.98 22.58
C GLY A 372 10.86 14.14 23.48
N LYS A 373 10.45 13.86 24.72
CA LYS A 373 11.23 12.99 25.60
C LYS A 373 11.16 11.55 25.11
N ILE A 374 12.34 10.94 24.93
CA ILE A 374 12.51 9.53 24.58
C ILE A 374 13.40 8.89 25.65
N GLU A 375 12.88 7.86 26.30
CA GLU A 375 13.56 7.20 27.42
C GLU A 375 13.62 5.68 27.21
N VAL A 376 14.74 5.07 27.58
CA VAL A 376 14.92 3.61 27.58
C VAL A 376 15.25 3.18 29.00
N ILE A 377 14.41 2.32 29.58
CA ILE A 377 14.49 1.82 30.95
C ILE A 377 14.88 0.34 30.90
N GLY A 378 16.17 0.07 31.10
CA GLY A 378 16.78 -1.24 30.93
C GLY A 378 17.90 -1.21 29.87
N PRO A 379 18.41 -2.39 29.45
CA PRO A 379 19.42 -2.45 28.39
C PRO A 379 18.87 -1.96 27.06
N ASP A 380 19.65 -1.15 26.34
CA ASP A 380 19.35 -0.75 24.95
C ASP A 380 19.99 -1.75 23.96
N VAL A 381 19.69 -1.63 22.67
CA VAL A 381 20.08 -2.58 21.61
C VAL A 381 21.59 -2.77 21.55
N ASP A 382 22.37 -1.72 21.81
CA ASP A 382 23.84 -1.77 21.79
C ASP A 382 24.45 -2.59 22.93
N GLN A 383 23.67 -2.87 23.97
CA GLN A 383 24.03 -3.65 25.15
C GLN A 383 23.44 -5.08 25.12
N MET A 384 22.67 -5.41 24.10
CA MET A 384 22.06 -6.74 23.93
C MET A 384 22.96 -7.70 23.16
N GLU A 385 22.77 -8.99 23.40
CA GLU A 385 23.49 -10.06 22.70
C GLU A 385 22.73 -10.51 21.44
N GLU A 386 23.48 -10.77 20.38
CA GLU A 386 22.95 -11.26 19.11
C GLU A 386 22.19 -12.59 19.28
N GLY A 387 21.06 -12.71 18.59
CA GLY A 387 20.23 -13.89 18.52
C GLY A 387 19.30 -14.11 19.72
N LYS A 388 19.32 -13.23 20.72
CA LYS A 388 18.50 -13.35 21.93
C LYS A 388 17.16 -12.62 21.84
N ALA A 389 16.21 -13.08 22.67
CA ALA A 389 14.92 -12.45 22.88
C ALA A 389 14.91 -11.65 24.19
N TYR A 390 14.41 -10.42 24.15
CA TYR A 390 14.33 -9.50 25.30
C TYR A 390 12.89 -9.03 25.51
N PRO A 391 12.47 -8.70 26.75
CA PRO A 391 11.14 -8.14 26.97
C PRO A 391 11.06 -6.70 26.44
N LEU A 392 9.86 -6.25 26.05
CA LEU A 392 9.66 -4.89 25.53
C LEU A 392 8.33 -4.30 25.93
N GLY A 393 8.35 -3.20 26.68
CA GLY A 393 7.21 -2.32 26.90
C GLY A 393 7.37 -1.05 26.08
N ILE A 394 6.38 -0.68 25.28
CA ILE A 394 6.33 0.60 24.57
C ILE A 394 5.21 1.44 25.19
N LEU A 395 5.56 2.47 25.96
CA LEU A 395 4.59 3.40 26.53
C LEU A 395 4.70 4.74 25.81
N ILE A 396 3.60 5.19 25.20
CA ILE A 396 3.50 6.49 24.55
C ILE A 396 2.53 7.36 25.36
N LYS A 397 3.06 8.38 26.00
CA LYS A 397 2.26 9.36 26.73
C LYS A 397 1.90 10.51 25.80
N VAL A 398 0.61 10.85 25.76
CA VAL A 398 0.09 11.87 24.85
C VAL A 398 -0.71 12.90 25.64
N TYR A 399 -0.49 14.17 25.30
CA TYR A 399 -1.37 15.27 25.70
C TYR A 399 -1.75 16.07 24.47
N GLY A 400 -3.01 16.48 24.40
CA GLY A 400 -3.48 17.48 23.45
C GLY A 400 -4.81 18.06 23.87
N ARG A 401 -5.01 19.36 23.59
CA ARG A 401 -6.26 20.06 23.92
C ARG A 401 -7.49 19.46 23.25
N LYS A 402 -7.30 18.83 22.09
CA LYS A 402 -8.33 18.13 21.33
C LYS A 402 -8.22 16.60 21.46
N PHE A 403 -7.27 16.09 22.24
CA PHE A 403 -7.08 14.65 22.41
C PHE A 403 -8.15 14.09 23.34
N GLN A 404 -8.63 12.88 23.04
CA GLN A 404 -9.64 12.17 23.82
C GLN A 404 -9.14 10.75 24.11
N GLU A 405 -9.60 10.13 25.21
CA GLU A 405 -9.25 8.73 25.51
C GLU A 405 -9.61 7.77 24.35
N ASP A 406 -10.64 8.12 23.58
CA ASP A 406 -11.12 7.37 22.41
C ASP A 406 -10.11 7.35 21.25
N PHE A 407 -9.14 8.27 21.24
CA PHE A 407 -8.07 8.32 20.23
C PHE A 407 -6.85 7.49 20.62
N GLU A 408 -6.74 7.02 21.86
CA GLU A 408 -5.64 6.16 22.29
C GLU A 408 -5.47 4.92 21.40
N PRO A 409 -6.49 4.07 21.16
CA PRO A 409 -6.34 2.89 20.30
C PRO A 409 -6.03 3.22 18.83
N VAL A 410 -6.49 4.37 18.32
CA VAL A 410 -6.19 4.83 16.96
C VAL A 410 -4.70 5.10 16.82
N LEU A 411 -4.11 5.84 17.78
CA LEU A 411 -2.67 6.09 17.78
C LEU A 411 -1.90 4.80 18.08
N GLU A 412 -2.36 3.97 19.01
CA GLU A 412 -1.68 2.72 19.37
C GLU A 412 -1.48 1.81 18.15
N ARG A 413 -2.48 1.76 17.25
CA ARG A 413 -2.35 1.00 16.00
C ARG A 413 -1.23 1.53 15.07
N ARG A 414 -0.87 2.80 15.17
CA ARG A 414 0.20 3.42 14.36
C ARG A 414 1.60 3.05 14.81
N VAL A 415 1.77 2.49 16.01
CA VAL A 415 3.05 1.91 16.46
C VAL A 415 3.56 0.91 15.41
N HIS A 416 2.69 0.05 14.89
CA HIS A 416 3.05 -0.89 13.82
C HIS A 416 3.68 -0.20 12.59
N TYR A 417 3.08 0.87 12.07
CA TYR A 417 3.59 1.56 10.88
C TYR A 417 4.92 2.24 11.16
N TYR A 418 4.92 3.11 12.15
CA TYR A 418 6.05 3.99 12.40
C TYR A 418 7.27 3.21 12.89
N PHE A 419 7.05 2.08 13.57
CA PHE A 419 8.14 1.16 13.89
C PHE A 419 8.70 0.53 12.60
N ASN A 420 7.87 0.03 11.68
CA ASN A 420 8.34 -0.56 10.41
C ASN A 420 8.86 0.48 9.40
N TYR A 421 8.69 1.78 9.62
CA TYR A 421 9.24 2.80 8.70
C TYR A 421 10.77 2.90 8.76
N GLY A 422 11.45 2.33 9.75
CA GLY A 422 12.90 2.27 9.77
C GLY A 422 13.44 1.10 8.93
N GLU A 423 14.46 1.35 8.13
CA GLU A 423 15.22 0.29 7.44
C GLU A 423 15.83 -0.69 8.47
N GLY A 424 15.62 -1.99 8.27
CA GLY A 424 16.20 -3.05 9.10
C GLY A 424 15.56 -3.19 10.48
N VAL A 425 14.36 -2.62 10.69
CA VAL A 425 13.51 -2.90 11.86
C VAL A 425 12.16 -3.45 11.42
N TRP A 426 11.55 -4.29 12.25
CA TRP A 426 10.29 -4.95 11.93
C TRP A 426 9.38 -5.03 13.16
N HIS A 427 8.08 -4.82 12.97
CA HIS A 427 7.05 -4.91 14.00
C HIS A 427 5.79 -5.58 13.49
N MET A 428 5.18 -6.45 14.28
CA MET A 428 3.92 -7.13 13.97
C MET A 428 3.10 -7.33 15.24
N GLY A 429 1.79 -7.53 15.09
CA GLY A 429 0.89 -7.68 16.23
C GLY A 429 0.40 -6.33 16.76
N GLN A 430 0.00 -6.33 18.03
CA GLN A 430 -0.61 -5.19 18.71
C GLN A 430 -0.68 -5.44 20.22
N ARG A 431 -1.06 -4.42 21.01
CA ARG A 431 -1.39 -4.56 22.44
C ARG A 431 -0.30 -5.35 23.18
N ASP A 432 -0.64 -6.44 23.86
CA ASP A 432 0.30 -7.34 24.56
C ASP A 432 0.70 -8.59 23.76
N GLN A 433 0.46 -8.59 22.45
CA GLN A 433 0.80 -9.66 21.51
C GLN A 433 1.73 -9.15 20.39
N ASN A 434 2.41 -8.03 20.61
CA ASN A 434 3.33 -7.49 19.64
C ASN A 434 4.60 -8.36 19.53
N TRP A 435 5.26 -8.25 18.37
CA TRP A 435 6.48 -8.95 18.04
C TRP A 435 7.34 -8.05 17.16
N SER A 436 8.55 -7.75 17.62
CA SER A 436 9.47 -6.85 16.94
C SER A 436 10.84 -7.49 16.74
N ARG A 437 11.54 -7.06 15.69
CA ARG A 437 12.91 -7.46 15.35
C ARG A 437 13.75 -6.28 14.91
N ILE A 438 15.05 -6.39 15.15
CA ILE A 438 16.08 -5.47 14.62
C ILE A 438 17.12 -6.33 13.90
N SER A 439 17.51 -5.94 12.69
CA SER A 439 18.46 -6.68 11.86
C SER A 439 19.92 -6.43 12.27
N LYS A 440 20.82 -7.34 11.87
CA LYS A 440 22.27 -7.18 12.05
C LYS A 440 22.78 -5.94 11.31
N ALA A 441 22.28 -5.69 10.09
CA ALA A 441 22.65 -4.52 9.30
C ALA A 441 22.23 -3.20 9.98
N ALA A 442 21.03 -3.15 10.58
CA ALA A 442 20.60 -2.00 11.36
C ALA A 442 21.49 -1.79 12.60
N ARG A 443 21.85 -2.88 13.29
CA ARG A 443 22.77 -2.81 14.44
C ARG A 443 24.16 -2.30 14.06
N GLU A 444 24.71 -2.75 12.93
CA GLU A 444 26.01 -2.30 12.40
C GLU A 444 26.01 -0.80 12.07
N LYS A 445 24.89 -0.27 11.57
CA LYS A 445 24.68 1.17 11.37
C LYS A 445 24.55 1.95 12.68
N GLY A 446 24.27 1.27 13.81
CA GLY A 446 24.22 1.86 15.14
C GLY A 446 22.82 2.12 15.69
N VAL A 447 21.78 1.48 15.13
CA VAL A 447 20.38 1.65 15.58
C VAL A 447 20.19 1.26 17.05
N THR A 448 19.49 2.10 17.80
CA THR A 448 19.03 1.88 19.18
C THR A 448 17.51 2.00 19.29
N LEU A 449 16.92 1.61 20.44
CA LEU A 449 15.49 1.86 20.70
C LEU A 449 15.18 3.36 20.74
N LYS A 450 16.13 4.21 21.16
CA LYS A 450 15.96 5.66 21.12
C LYS A 450 15.72 6.18 19.70
N ASP A 451 16.41 5.62 18.71
CA ASP A 451 16.24 6.01 17.31
C ASP A 451 14.86 5.62 16.78
N ILE A 452 14.37 4.44 17.15
CA ILE A 452 12.98 4.03 16.87
C ILE A 452 11.98 4.98 17.56
N GLY A 453 12.28 5.42 18.79
CA GLY A 453 11.51 6.44 19.50
C GLY A 453 11.45 7.79 18.76
N LYS A 454 12.55 8.22 18.13
CA LYS A 454 12.59 9.44 17.31
C LYS A 454 11.69 9.30 16.09
N ILE A 455 11.71 8.14 15.44
CA ILE A 455 10.83 7.82 14.31
C ILE A 455 9.37 7.89 14.75
N LEU A 456 8.99 7.18 15.82
CA LEU A 456 7.63 7.23 16.38
C LEU A 456 7.20 8.68 16.65
N TYR A 457 7.98 9.42 17.43
CA TYR A 457 7.68 10.81 17.80
C TYR A 457 7.45 11.70 16.57
N ALA A 458 8.38 11.66 15.60
CA ALA A 458 8.30 12.48 14.41
C ALA A 458 7.04 12.20 13.59
N TYR A 459 6.74 10.92 13.31
CA TYR A 459 5.56 10.56 12.51
C TYR A 459 4.24 10.83 13.23
N TYR A 460 4.14 10.63 14.55
CA TYR A 460 2.96 11.07 15.30
C TYR A 460 2.77 12.58 15.21
N LYS A 461 3.82 13.37 15.41
CA LYS A 461 3.73 14.84 15.35
C LYS A 461 3.45 15.35 13.95
N LYS A 462 3.87 14.64 12.90
CA LYS A 462 3.52 14.95 11.51
C LYS A 462 2.05 14.64 11.21
N GLU A 463 1.62 13.40 11.43
CA GLU A 463 0.30 12.94 10.97
C GLU A 463 -0.84 13.38 11.90
N TYR A 464 -0.56 13.57 13.19
CA TYR A 464 -1.56 13.87 14.22
C TYR A 464 -1.34 15.22 14.92
N ALA A 465 -0.63 16.16 14.27
CA ALA A 465 -0.34 17.50 14.80
C ALA A 465 -1.58 18.24 15.33
N ALA A 466 -2.75 17.99 14.71
CA ALA A 466 -4.00 18.64 15.07
C ALA A 466 -4.57 18.21 16.44
N ILE A 467 -4.19 17.03 16.92
CA ILE A 467 -4.71 16.43 18.16
C ILE A 467 -3.62 16.09 19.18
N VAL A 468 -2.36 15.93 18.77
CA VAL A 468 -1.19 15.66 19.64
C VAL A 468 -0.39 16.95 19.85
N ASP A 469 -0.58 17.60 21.01
CA ASP A 469 0.22 18.79 21.36
C ASP A 469 1.60 18.37 21.94
N ARG A 470 1.63 17.38 22.84
CA ARG A 470 2.86 16.84 23.47
C ARG A 470 2.90 15.31 23.41
N LEU A 471 4.07 14.74 23.14
CA LEU A 471 4.27 13.30 23.10
C LEU A 471 5.61 12.89 23.71
N GLU A 472 5.58 11.85 24.55
CA GLU A 472 6.75 11.21 25.15
C GLU A 472 6.72 9.70 24.85
N VAL A 473 7.86 9.13 24.47
CA VAL A 473 8.02 7.69 24.20
C VAL A 473 8.93 7.08 25.26
N GLN A 474 8.48 5.99 25.89
CA GLN A 474 9.26 5.23 26.84
C GLN A 474 9.35 3.78 26.37
N PHE A 475 10.57 3.25 26.28
CA PHE A 475 10.82 1.84 26.08
C PHE A 475 11.28 1.20 27.39
N MET A 476 10.64 0.13 27.81
CA MET A 476 11.07 -0.70 28.94
C MET A 476 11.62 -2.02 28.42
N THR A 477 12.85 -2.36 28.78
CA THR A 477 13.51 -3.63 28.42
C THR A 477 13.96 -4.42 29.64
N GLU A 478 13.81 -3.85 30.83
CA GLU A 478 13.94 -4.54 32.12
C GLU A 478 12.66 -5.35 32.41
N ALA A 479 12.81 -6.64 32.74
CA ALA A 479 11.66 -7.54 32.87
C ALA A 479 10.62 -7.05 33.90
N SER A 480 11.10 -6.55 35.05
CA SER A 480 10.22 -6.06 36.11
C SER A 480 9.42 -4.80 35.75
N GLU A 481 9.95 -3.94 34.88
CA GLU A 481 9.24 -2.75 34.40
C GLU A 481 8.24 -3.12 33.30
N VAL A 482 8.60 -4.08 32.43
CA VAL A 482 7.68 -4.61 31.42
C VAL A 482 6.48 -5.29 32.08
N GLU A 483 6.68 -6.09 33.14
CA GLU A 483 5.58 -6.73 33.88
C GLU A 483 4.62 -5.72 34.51
N LYS A 484 5.13 -4.60 35.05
CA LYS A 484 4.29 -3.52 35.60
C LYS A 484 3.44 -2.87 34.51
N LEU A 485 4.07 -2.51 33.39
CA LEU A 485 3.35 -1.90 32.27
C LEU A 485 2.31 -2.87 31.69
N LEU A 486 2.66 -4.15 31.55
CA LEU A 486 1.77 -5.19 31.03
C LEU A 486 0.48 -5.30 31.84
N LYS A 487 0.57 -5.19 33.17
CA LYS A 487 -0.60 -5.19 34.05
C LYS A 487 -1.51 -3.97 33.78
N GLU A 488 -0.93 -2.77 33.76
CA GLU A 488 -1.66 -1.54 33.46
C GLU A 488 -2.31 -1.58 32.07
N ALA A 489 -1.55 -2.05 31.07
CA ALA A 489 -1.99 -2.16 29.70
C ALA A 489 -3.19 -3.10 29.58
N ARG A 490 -3.15 -4.28 30.21
CA ARG A 490 -4.28 -5.23 30.22
C ARG A 490 -5.53 -4.67 30.87
N GLU A 491 -5.40 -3.92 31.97
CA GLU A 491 -6.55 -3.24 32.60
C GLU A 491 -7.16 -2.19 31.65
N LYS A 492 -6.33 -1.40 30.95
CA LYS A 492 -6.76 -0.46 29.90
C LYS A 492 -7.45 -1.16 28.73
N TYR A 493 -6.87 -2.25 28.22
CA TYR A 493 -7.45 -3.02 27.11
C TYR A 493 -8.81 -3.60 27.50
N GLN A 494 -8.93 -4.17 28.70
CA GLN A 494 -10.21 -4.69 29.19
C GLN A 494 -11.28 -3.60 29.26
N LYS A 495 -10.94 -2.39 29.76
CA LYS A 495 -11.87 -1.25 29.77
C LYS A 495 -12.30 -0.83 28.36
N ARG A 496 -11.39 -0.86 27.38
CA ARG A 496 -11.71 -0.57 25.97
C ARG A 496 -12.67 -1.63 25.42
N ASP A 497 -12.40 -2.91 25.67
CA ASP A 497 -13.22 -4.01 25.20
C ASP A 497 -14.61 -4.02 25.87
N ASP A 498 -14.70 -3.65 27.15
CA ASP A 498 -15.97 -3.54 27.88
C ASP A 498 -16.91 -2.47 27.31
N ARG A 499 -16.38 -1.40 26.73
CA ARG A 499 -17.18 -0.35 26.07
C ARG A 499 -17.91 -0.87 24.84
N LEU A 500 -17.37 -1.90 24.18
CA LEU A 500 -17.96 -2.49 22.98
C LEU A 500 -19.11 -3.46 23.32
N LYS A 501 -19.15 -4.03 24.53
CA LYS A 501 -20.14 -5.07 24.91
C LYS A 501 -21.62 -4.65 24.73
N ASN A 502 -21.90 -3.35 24.83
CA ASN A 502 -23.26 -2.82 24.71
C ASN A 502 -23.62 -2.31 23.31
N LEU A 503 -22.66 -2.27 22.39
CA LEU A 503 -22.88 -1.82 21.02
C LEU A 503 -23.19 -3.03 20.14
N ARG A 504 -24.31 -2.97 19.41
CA ARG A 504 -24.81 -4.07 18.58
C ARG A 504 -24.90 -3.66 17.12
N ASP A 505 -24.82 -4.62 16.21
CA ASP A 505 -24.92 -4.38 14.78
C ASP A 505 -26.31 -3.84 14.40
N ASP A 506 -27.38 -4.23 15.11
CA ASP A 506 -28.75 -3.75 14.89
C ASP A 506 -29.02 -2.34 15.46
N ALA A 507 -28.09 -1.78 16.22
CA ALA A 507 -28.20 -0.46 16.83
C ALA A 507 -27.48 0.63 16.02
N VAL A 508 -26.89 0.30 14.88
CA VAL A 508 -26.14 1.21 14.01
C VAL A 508 -26.60 1.10 12.56
N ASP A 509 -26.56 2.22 11.84
CA ASP A 509 -26.89 2.26 10.40
C ASP A 509 -25.64 2.27 9.50
N VAL A 510 -24.45 2.21 10.10
CA VAL A 510 -23.16 2.36 9.41
C VAL A 510 -22.14 1.37 9.99
N PHE A 511 -21.48 0.64 9.11
CA PHE A 511 -20.22 -0.05 9.38
C PHE A 511 -19.05 0.74 8.82
N TYR A 512 -17.82 0.31 9.09
CA TYR A 512 -16.62 0.96 8.56
C TYR A 512 -15.75 0.00 7.77
N THR A 513 -15.18 0.47 6.67
CA THR A 513 -14.05 -0.22 6.04
C THR A 513 -12.79 -0.05 6.88
N CYS A 514 -11.80 -0.91 6.67
CA CYS A 514 -10.41 -0.61 7.01
C CYS A 514 -9.49 -1.20 5.92
N THR A 515 -8.79 -0.32 5.20
CA THR A 515 -7.82 -0.68 4.14
C THR A 515 -6.36 -0.58 4.59
N LEU A 516 -6.15 -0.43 5.90
CA LEU A 516 -4.84 -0.24 6.52
C LEU A 516 -3.83 -1.31 6.07
N CYS A 517 -4.22 -2.59 6.05
CA CYS A 517 -3.33 -3.69 5.65
C CYS A 517 -3.10 -3.84 4.14
N GLN A 518 -3.60 -2.93 3.29
CA GLN A 518 -3.35 -2.99 1.85
C GLN A 518 -1.89 -2.70 1.47
N SER A 519 -1.06 -2.19 2.40
CA SER A 519 0.38 -2.04 2.20
C SER A 519 1.06 -3.38 1.87
N PHE A 520 0.60 -4.49 2.46
CA PHE A 520 1.14 -5.84 2.22
C PHE A 520 0.11 -6.85 1.69
N ALA A 521 -1.20 -6.55 1.76
CA ALA A 521 -2.27 -7.36 1.18
C ALA A 521 -3.17 -6.50 0.27
N PRO A 522 -2.73 -6.16 -0.96
CA PRO A 522 -3.37 -5.12 -1.79
C PRO A 522 -4.82 -5.39 -2.19
N THR A 523 -5.26 -6.65 -2.10
CA THR A 523 -6.62 -7.08 -2.44
C THR A 523 -7.48 -7.39 -1.22
N HIS A 524 -7.00 -7.03 -0.02
CA HIS A 524 -7.73 -7.22 1.23
C HIS A 524 -8.54 -5.97 1.62
N ILE A 525 -9.67 -6.20 2.28
CA ILE A 525 -10.44 -5.18 2.99
C ILE A 525 -11.05 -5.80 4.25
N CYS A 526 -10.99 -5.06 5.36
CA CYS A 526 -11.81 -5.34 6.54
C CYS A 526 -13.12 -4.56 6.46
N PHE A 527 -14.22 -5.19 6.85
CA PHE A 527 -15.43 -4.51 7.29
C PHE A 527 -15.57 -4.69 8.80
N VAL A 528 -15.69 -3.58 9.52
CA VAL A 528 -15.70 -3.55 10.98
C VAL A 528 -17.10 -3.13 11.43
N SER A 529 -17.72 -4.00 12.22
CA SER A 529 -19.03 -3.76 12.86
C SER A 529 -18.88 -3.78 14.39
N PRO A 530 -19.87 -3.28 15.15
CA PRO A 530 -19.87 -3.39 16.59
C PRO A 530 -19.59 -4.81 17.11
N GLU A 531 -20.17 -5.81 16.45
CA GLU A 531 -20.08 -7.22 16.84
C GLU A 531 -19.08 -8.02 15.99
N ARG A 532 -18.35 -7.38 15.08
CA ARG A 532 -17.25 -7.99 14.32
C ARG A 532 -16.07 -7.04 14.23
N THR A 533 -15.16 -7.15 15.19
CA THR A 533 -13.89 -6.41 15.20
C THR A 533 -13.03 -6.78 13.99
N GLY A 534 -12.16 -5.86 13.59
CA GLY A 534 -11.13 -6.16 12.58
C GLY A 534 -10.31 -7.37 13.01
N LEU A 535 -9.96 -8.23 12.06
CA LEU A 535 -9.29 -9.51 12.34
C LEU A 535 -7.97 -9.39 13.12
N CYS A 536 -7.33 -8.22 13.08
CA CYS A 536 -6.16 -7.94 13.90
C CYS A 536 -6.47 -7.91 15.40
N GLY A 537 -7.69 -7.54 15.81
CA GLY A 537 -8.11 -7.33 17.20
C GLY A 537 -7.97 -5.88 17.72
N ALA A 538 -7.21 -5.00 17.05
CA ALA A 538 -7.01 -3.61 17.50
C ALA A 538 -7.94 -2.58 16.85
N VAL A 539 -8.71 -2.96 15.83
CA VAL A 539 -9.63 -2.02 15.16
C VAL A 539 -11.05 -2.46 15.46
N SER A 540 -11.64 -1.86 16.49
CA SER A 540 -13.07 -1.94 16.76
C SER A 540 -13.87 -0.96 15.91
N TRP A 541 -15.20 -1.06 15.96
CA TRP A 541 -16.08 -0.10 15.27
C TRP A 541 -15.88 1.34 15.77
N LEU A 542 -15.67 1.52 17.08
CA LEU A 542 -15.38 2.83 17.67
C LEU A 542 -14.03 3.38 17.17
N ASP A 543 -13.03 2.53 17.05
CA ASP A 543 -11.70 2.91 16.56
C ASP A 543 -11.75 3.31 15.08
N ALA A 544 -12.50 2.56 14.26
CA ALA A 544 -12.68 2.85 12.84
C ALA A 544 -13.44 4.18 12.65
N LYS A 545 -14.47 4.42 13.47
CA LYS A 545 -15.18 5.70 13.52
C LYS A 545 -14.27 6.86 13.90
N ALA A 546 -13.50 6.73 14.99
CA ALA A 546 -12.57 7.75 15.44
C ALA A 546 -11.47 8.02 14.39
N THR A 547 -10.99 6.97 13.72
CA THR A 547 -10.03 7.09 12.62
C THR A 547 -10.58 7.93 11.48
N TYR A 548 -11.84 7.70 11.08
CA TYR A 548 -12.52 8.52 10.08
C TYR A 548 -12.75 9.97 10.53
N GLU A 549 -13.10 10.20 11.80
CA GLU A 549 -13.28 11.55 12.34
C GLU A 549 -11.98 12.36 12.36
N ILE A 550 -10.84 11.68 12.57
CA ILE A 550 -9.52 12.31 12.52
C ILE A 550 -9.07 12.55 11.07
N ASP A 551 -9.26 11.57 10.18
CA ASP A 551 -8.90 11.64 8.77
C ASP A 551 -10.04 11.11 7.87
N PRO A 552 -10.92 12.00 7.38
CA PRO A 552 -12.03 11.62 6.51
C PRO A 552 -11.59 11.05 5.15
N THR A 553 -10.33 11.23 4.74
CA THR A 553 -9.75 10.68 3.51
C THR A 553 -8.93 9.41 3.75
N GLY A 554 -8.84 8.97 5.00
CA GLY A 554 -7.98 7.88 5.43
C GLY A 554 -8.54 6.49 5.15
N VAL A 555 -7.92 5.51 5.80
CA VAL A 555 -8.14 4.06 5.58
C VAL A 555 -9.48 3.53 6.08
N CYS A 556 -10.17 4.27 6.97
CA CYS A 556 -11.49 3.90 7.47
C CYS A 556 -12.56 4.78 6.84
N GLN A 557 -13.53 4.17 6.17
CA GLN A 557 -14.61 4.88 5.48
C GLN A 557 -15.96 4.32 5.92
N PRO A 558 -16.97 5.19 6.16
CA PRO A 558 -18.29 4.75 6.56
C PRO A 558 -19.01 4.05 5.39
N VAL A 559 -19.68 2.94 5.68
CA VAL A 559 -20.47 2.16 4.74
C VAL A 559 -21.89 2.01 5.28
N PRO A 560 -22.92 2.49 4.55
CA PRO A 560 -24.31 2.40 5.01
C PRO A 560 -24.78 0.95 5.02
N ILE A 561 -25.51 0.54 6.06
CA ILE A 561 -26.08 -0.82 6.21
C ILE A 561 -27.60 -0.80 6.44
N THR A 562 -28.25 0.29 6.05
CA THR A 562 -29.70 0.47 6.13
C THR A 562 -30.45 -0.60 5.32
N SER A 563 -31.74 -0.80 5.64
CA SER A 563 -32.57 -1.87 5.07
C SER A 563 -32.61 -1.92 3.54
N GLU A 564 -32.41 -0.80 2.86
CA GLU A 564 -32.39 -0.70 1.39
C GLU A 564 -31.17 -1.38 0.74
N TYR A 565 -30.08 -1.55 1.50
CA TYR A 565 -28.87 -2.20 1.01
C TYR A 565 -28.83 -3.70 1.32
N VAL A 566 -29.71 -4.22 2.19
CA VAL A 566 -29.71 -5.62 2.62
C VAL A 566 -30.02 -6.55 1.44
N ILE A 567 -29.14 -7.52 1.19
CA ILE A 567 -29.35 -8.62 0.24
C ILE A 567 -29.73 -9.89 1.01
N ASP A 568 -28.95 -10.26 2.03
CA ASP A 568 -29.19 -11.43 2.87
C ASP A 568 -28.90 -11.09 4.34
N PRO A 569 -29.92 -10.92 5.20
CA PRO A 569 -29.72 -10.56 6.60
C PRO A 569 -29.16 -11.71 7.46
N VAL A 570 -29.27 -12.97 7.00
CA VAL A 570 -28.76 -14.15 7.71
C VAL A 570 -27.27 -14.28 7.49
N LYS A 571 -26.83 -14.22 6.22
CA LYS A 571 -25.41 -14.24 5.85
C LYS A 571 -24.70 -12.92 6.09
N GLY A 572 -25.47 -11.84 6.29
CA GLY A 572 -24.93 -10.49 6.41
C GLY A 572 -24.32 -10.02 5.11
N GLU A 573 -25.10 -10.08 4.03
CA GLU A 573 -24.74 -9.53 2.73
C GLU A 573 -25.50 -8.21 2.50
N TRP A 574 -24.75 -7.15 2.18
CA TRP A 574 -25.28 -5.86 1.78
C TRP A 574 -24.65 -5.43 0.47
N SER A 575 -25.46 -4.85 -0.41
CA SER A 575 -25.00 -4.28 -1.69
C SER A 575 -23.94 -3.20 -1.49
N SER A 576 -24.07 -2.37 -0.45
CA SER A 576 -23.06 -1.35 -0.09
C SER A 576 -21.71 -1.94 0.30
N LEU A 577 -21.65 -3.05 1.05
CA LEU A 577 -20.39 -3.74 1.34
C LEU A 577 -19.80 -4.38 0.08
N ASN A 578 -20.64 -4.92 -0.80
CA ASN A 578 -20.20 -5.49 -2.08
C ASN A 578 -19.58 -4.43 -3.00
N GLU A 579 -20.17 -3.23 -3.08
CA GLU A 579 -19.62 -2.08 -3.83
C GLU A 579 -18.24 -1.67 -3.30
N GLU A 580 -18.10 -1.53 -1.97
CA GLU A 580 -16.82 -1.17 -1.35
C GLU A 580 -15.78 -2.29 -1.50
N ALA A 581 -16.18 -3.56 -1.44
CA ALA A 581 -15.29 -4.69 -1.71
C ALA A 581 -14.77 -4.63 -3.15
N ALA A 582 -15.65 -4.46 -4.14
CA ALA A 582 -15.25 -4.38 -5.54
C ALA A 582 -14.31 -3.19 -5.79
N ALA A 583 -14.64 -2.01 -5.26
CA ALA A 583 -13.85 -0.79 -5.43
C ALA A 583 -12.46 -0.89 -4.81
N ARG A 584 -12.36 -1.41 -3.58
CA ARG A 584 -11.11 -1.37 -2.80
C ARG A 584 -10.23 -2.61 -2.97
N THR A 585 -10.76 -3.70 -3.53
CA THR A 585 -9.97 -4.92 -3.79
C THR A 585 -9.56 -5.07 -5.26
N GLN A 586 -9.57 -3.97 -6.02
CA GLN A 586 -9.21 -3.97 -7.44
C GLN A 586 -10.11 -4.88 -8.28
N GLY A 587 -11.37 -5.04 -7.88
CA GLY A 587 -12.34 -5.93 -8.52
C GLY A 587 -12.17 -7.42 -8.21
N LYS A 588 -11.19 -7.81 -7.38
CA LYS A 588 -10.94 -9.23 -7.08
C LYS A 588 -12.00 -9.85 -6.17
N THR A 589 -12.48 -9.10 -5.18
CA THR A 589 -13.62 -9.48 -4.35
C THR A 589 -14.79 -8.59 -4.70
N THR A 590 -15.84 -9.14 -5.29
CA THR A 590 -17.02 -8.37 -5.71
C THR A 590 -18.18 -8.47 -4.73
N SER A 591 -18.11 -9.39 -3.78
CA SER A 591 -19.13 -9.54 -2.75
C SER A 591 -18.61 -10.26 -1.50
N VAL A 592 -19.27 -10.00 -0.37
CA VAL A 592 -18.84 -10.49 0.95
C VAL A 592 -20.04 -10.82 1.83
N CYS A 593 -19.94 -11.93 2.56
CA CYS A 593 -20.87 -12.29 3.61
C CYS A 593 -20.21 -12.09 4.98
N MET A 594 -20.82 -11.27 5.84
CA MET A 594 -20.29 -10.94 7.17
C MET A 594 -20.48 -12.04 8.20
N TYR A 595 -21.38 -12.99 7.99
CA TYR A 595 -21.84 -13.89 9.05
C TYR A 595 -21.77 -15.38 8.67
N THR A 596 -21.00 -15.72 7.63
CA THR A 596 -20.64 -17.08 7.25
C THR A 596 -19.17 -17.17 6.82
N MET A 597 -18.54 -18.30 7.09
CA MET A 597 -17.22 -18.65 6.56
C MET A 597 -17.29 -19.57 5.33
N MET A 598 -18.48 -20.07 4.99
CA MET A 598 -18.70 -21.08 3.94
C MET A 598 -19.06 -20.47 2.58
N ASP A 599 -19.65 -19.27 2.56
CA ASP A 599 -20.02 -18.58 1.33
C ASP A 599 -19.44 -17.16 1.31
N ARG A 600 -18.50 -16.92 0.38
CA ARG A 600 -17.86 -15.61 0.15
C ARG A 600 -17.44 -14.90 1.46
N PRO A 601 -16.60 -15.56 2.29
CA PRO A 601 -16.13 -14.95 3.54
C PRO A 601 -15.36 -13.66 3.28
N MET A 602 -15.27 -12.81 4.30
CA MET A 602 -14.30 -11.70 4.29
C MET A 602 -12.88 -12.23 4.09
N THR A 603 -12.08 -11.53 3.30
CA THR A 603 -10.69 -11.91 3.03
C THR A 603 -9.81 -11.69 4.28
N THR A 604 -8.65 -12.35 4.34
CA THR A 604 -7.68 -12.20 5.44
C THR A 604 -6.37 -11.60 4.92
N CYS A 605 -5.81 -10.61 5.61
CA CYS A 605 -4.51 -10.04 5.26
C CYS A 605 -3.34 -10.91 5.74
N GLY A 606 -3.19 -11.10 7.05
CA GLY A 606 -2.08 -11.85 7.66
C GLY A 606 -1.79 -11.47 9.12
N CYS A 607 -2.38 -10.37 9.61
CA CYS A 607 -2.26 -9.93 10.99
C CYS A 607 -3.32 -10.51 11.94
N CYS A 608 -4.09 -11.51 11.51
CA CYS A 608 -5.13 -12.11 12.35
C CYS A 608 -4.57 -12.75 13.63
N GLU A 609 -5.31 -12.64 14.73
CA GLU A 609 -4.95 -13.29 16.01
C GLU A 609 -5.28 -14.79 15.97
N CYS A 610 -6.39 -15.14 15.31
CA CYS A 610 -6.91 -16.49 15.20
C CYS A 610 -7.19 -16.86 13.74
N ILE A 611 -7.16 -18.16 13.44
CA ILE A 611 -7.64 -18.72 12.17
C ILE A 611 -8.67 -19.79 12.47
N LEU A 612 -9.81 -19.72 11.77
CA LEU A 612 -10.86 -20.73 11.76
C LEU A 612 -10.64 -21.68 10.58
N ALA A 613 -10.93 -22.97 10.78
CA ALA A 613 -10.97 -23.96 9.72
C ALA A 613 -12.11 -24.95 9.98
N VAL A 614 -12.81 -25.35 8.91
CA VAL A 614 -13.83 -26.40 9.01
C VAL A 614 -13.17 -27.76 9.34
N VAL A 615 -13.82 -28.53 10.22
CA VAL A 615 -13.51 -29.93 10.54
C VAL A 615 -14.73 -30.77 10.14
N PRO A 616 -14.80 -31.22 8.88
CA PRO A 616 -16.00 -31.88 8.34
C PRO A 616 -16.43 -33.11 9.13
N GLU A 617 -15.47 -33.92 9.59
CA GLU A 617 -15.69 -35.15 10.35
C GLU A 617 -16.39 -34.89 11.70
N CYS A 618 -16.26 -33.68 12.25
CA CYS A 618 -16.89 -33.27 13.50
C CYS A 618 -18.10 -32.35 13.28
N ASN A 619 -18.54 -32.14 12.03
CA ASN A 619 -19.60 -31.20 11.65
C ASN A 619 -19.39 -29.80 12.27
N GLY A 620 -18.13 -29.36 12.36
CA GLY A 620 -17.75 -28.22 13.18
C GLY A 620 -16.59 -27.42 12.62
N ILE A 621 -16.11 -26.49 13.44
CA ILE A 621 -15.05 -25.53 13.14
C ILE A 621 -14.03 -25.61 14.27
N MET A 622 -12.75 -25.68 13.91
CA MET A 622 -11.66 -25.48 14.85
C MET A 622 -11.19 -24.03 14.81
N VAL A 623 -10.53 -23.58 15.87
CA VAL A 623 -9.78 -22.31 15.89
C VAL A 623 -8.37 -22.57 16.39
N THR A 624 -7.35 -21.90 15.83
CA THR A 624 -6.00 -21.86 16.40
C THR A 624 -5.49 -20.43 16.49
N THR A 625 -4.52 -20.19 17.37
CA THR A 625 -3.91 -18.86 17.62
C THR A 625 -2.49 -18.78 17.08
N ARG A 626 -1.99 -17.55 16.93
CA ARG A 626 -0.60 -17.26 16.53
C ARG A 626 0.43 -17.86 17.49
N GLU A 627 0.07 -17.95 18.77
CA GLU A 627 0.90 -18.42 19.87
C GLU A 627 0.94 -19.95 19.94
N HIS A 628 -0.10 -20.63 19.44
CA HIS A 628 -0.18 -22.08 19.41
C HIS A 628 0.71 -22.65 18.29
N LYS A 629 1.72 -23.45 18.68
CA LYS A 629 2.72 -24.04 17.77
C LYS A 629 2.45 -25.51 17.42
N GLY A 630 1.45 -26.12 18.04
CA GLY A 630 1.09 -27.52 17.83
C GLY A 630 0.33 -27.74 16.54
N ASP A 631 0.13 -29.03 16.23
CA ASP A 631 -0.77 -29.46 15.18
C ASP A 631 -2.22 -29.25 15.59
N THR A 632 -3.10 -29.13 14.60
CA THR A 632 -4.54 -28.94 14.79
C THR A 632 -5.30 -30.07 14.09
N PRO A 633 -6.59 -30.27 14.39
CA PRO A 633 -7.41 -31.32 13.76
C PRO A 633 -7.46 -31.28 12.23
N VAL A 634 -7.09 -30.18 11.59
CA VAL A 634 -7.01 -30.08 10.12
C VAL A 634 -5.63 -30.43 9.55
N GLY A 635 -4.73 -30.98 10.37
CA GLY A 635 -3.38 -31.41 9.96
C GLY A 635 -2.42 -30.26 9.63
N MET A 636 -2.75 -29.03 10.03
CA MET A 636 -1.96 -27.83 9.75
C MET A 636 -1.72 -27.02 11.03
N THR A 637 -0.51 -26.50 11.19
CA THR A 637 -0.17 -25.51 12.23
C THR A 637 -0.73 -24.13 11.87
N PHE A 638 -0.78 -23.20 12.85
CA PHE A 638 -1.16 -21.80 12.58
C PHE A 638 -0.33 -21.19 11.45
N SER A 639 0.98 -21.42 11.41
CA SER A 639 1.85 -20.84 10.38
C SER A 639 1.50 -21.33 8.97
N THR A 640 1.09 -22.58 8.84
CA THR A 640 0.69 -23.18 7.55
C THR A 640 -0.67 -22.60 7.11
N LEU A 641 -1.63 -22.55 8.04
CA LEU A 641 -2.93 -21.93 7.83
C LEU A 641 -2.82 -20.44 7.45
N ALA A 642 -1.95 -19.69 8.12
CA ALA A 642 -1.73 -18.26 7.85
C ALA A 642 -1.21 -18.02 6.43
N GLY A 643 -0.30 -18.88 5.96
CA GLY A 643 0.20 -18.82 4.58
C GLY A 643 -0.87 -19.14 3.53
N MET A 644 -1.85 -19.96 3.88
CA MET A 644 -2.95 -20.33 2.98
C MET A 644 -4.08 -19.28 2.94
N VAL A 645 -4.42 -18.70 4.09
CA VAL A 645 -5.61 -17.84 4.26
C VAL A 645 -5.27 -16.35 4.04
N GLY A 646 -4.02 -15.96 4.27
CA GLY A 646 -3.56 -14.58 4.10
C GLY A 646 -3.51 -14.08 2.64
N GLY A 647 -3.18 -12.79 2.47
CA GLY A 647 -2.95 -12.16 1.16
C GLY A 647 -4.18 -11.56 0.48
N GLY A 648 -5.34 -11.54 1.14
CA GLY A 648 -6.55 -10.92 0.59
C GLY A 648 -7.35 -11.79 -0.37
N ASN A 649 -7.33 -13.11 -0.18
CA ASN A 649 -8.16 -14.06 -0.93
C ASN A 649 -9.43 -14.44 -0.15
N GLN A 650 -10.51 -14.77 -0.86
CA GLN A 650 -11.68 -15.42 -0.24
C GLN A 650 -11.43 -16.93 -0.24
N THR A 651 -11.46 -17.54 0.95
CA THR A 651 -11.12 -18.95 1.12
C THR A 651 -12.25 -19.65 1.88
N PRO A 652 -13.36 -20.03 1.21
CA PRO A 652 -14.47 -20.72 1.87
C PRO A 652 -14.00 -21.91 2.74
N GLY A 653 -14.50 -21.99 3.97
CA GLY A 653 -14.06 -22.97 4.96
C GLY A 653 -12.83 -22.56 5.79
N PHE A 654 -12.23 -21.40 5.51
CA PHE A 654 -11.11 -20.85 6.28
C PHE A 654 -11.19 -19.32 6.40
N ILE A 655 -10.98 -18.77 7.60
CA ILE A 655 -11.00 -17.32 7.79
C ILE A 655 -10.16 -16.88 8.99
N GLY A 656 -9.40 -15.79 8.83
CA GLY A 656 -8.73 -15.12 9.94
C GLY A 656 -9.68 -14.20 10.71
N VAL A 657 -9.62 -14.24 12.04
CA VAL A 657 -10.48 -13.45 12.93
C VAL A 657 -9.70 -12.95 14.15
N GLY A 658 -10.23 -11.94 14.84
CA GLY A 658 -9.75 -11.52 16.16
C GLY A 658 -10.34 -12.41 17.26
N ARG A 659 -9.66 -12.52 18.40
CA ARG A 659 -10.06 -13.40 19.53
C ARG A 659 -11.48 -13.09 20.01
N LEU A 660 -11.82 -11.81 20.16
CA LEU A 660 -13.14 -11.37 20.68
C LEU A 660 -14.31 -11.68 19.76
N TYR A 661 -14.07 -11.90 18.46
CA TYR A 661 -15.16 -12.29 17.55
C TYR A 661 -15.70 -13.68 17.87
N LEU A 662 -14.90 -14.60 18.45
CA LEU A 662 -15.32 -15.97 18.80
C LEU A 662 -16.48 -16.01 19.81
N VAL A 663 -16.60 -14.97 20.64
CA VAL A 663 -17.64 -14.84 21.68
C VAL A 663 -18.70 -13.78 21.30
N SER A 664 -18.65 -13.26 20.07
CA SER A 664 -19.63 -12.31 19.54
C SER A 664 -20.98 -12.97 19.23
N ARG A 665 -22.09 -12.27 19.45
CA ARG A 665 -23.43 -12.76 19.04
C ARG A 665 -23.59 -12.87 17.53
N LYS A 666 -22.71 -12.20 16.77
CA LYS A 666 -22.60 -12.32 15.32
C LYS A 666 -21.50 -13.28 14.88
N PHE A 667 -20.94 -14.09 15.78
CA PHE A 667 -20.03 -15.16 15.40
C PHE A 667 -20.75 -16.19 14.53
N LEU A 668 -20.51 -16.12 13.22
CA LEU A 668 -20.95 -17.07 12.18
C LEU A 668 -22.39 -17.63 12.35
N PRO A 669 -23.43 -16.81 12.62
CA PRO A 669 -24.77 -17.31 12.87
C PRO A 669 -25.36 -18.12 11.70
N ALA A 670 -25.01 -17.78 10.45
CA ALA A 670 -25.45 -18.54 9.28
C ALA A 670 -24.87 -19.96 9.21
N ASP A 671 -23.75 -20.22 9.90
CA ASP A 671 -23.12 -21.54 9.96
C ASP A 671 -23.49 -22.31 11.24
N GLY A 672 -24.26 -21.72 12.16
CA GLY A 672 -24.61 -22.30 13.46
C GLY A 672 -23.85 -21.72 14.66
N GLY A 673 -23.03 -20.69 14.43
CA GLY A 673 -22.36 -19.89 15.44
C GLY A 673 -21.48 -20.68 16.42
N ILE A 674 -21.48 -20.28 17.69
CA ILE A 674 -20.54 -20.82 18.68
C ILE A 674 -20.69 -22.33 18.85
N GLY A 675 -21.89 -22.88 18.60
CA GLY A 675 -22.16 -24.31 18.71
C GLY A 675 -21.36 -25.16 17.71
N ARG A 676 -20.73 -24.54 16.72
CA ARG A 676 -19.79 -25.19 15.79
C ARG A 676 -18.35 -25.26 16.29
N LEU A 677 -17.97 -24.54 17.34
CA LEU A 677 -16.59 -24.57 17.85
C LEU A 677 -16.30 -25.91 18.51
N VAL A 678 -15.64 -26.83 17.80
CA VAL A 678 -15.35 -28.19 18.30
C VAL A 678 -13.95 -28.33 18.87
N TRP A 679 -13.03 -27.43 18.53
CA TRP A 679 -11.64 -27.48 19.00
C TRP A 679 -11.03 -26.09 19.10
N MET A 680 -10.30 -25.83 20.19
CA MET A 680 -9.54 -24.60 20.38
C MET A 680 -8.34 -24.82 21.31
N PRO A 681 -7.21 -24.10 21.16
CA PRO A 681 -6.09 -24.20 22.09
C PRO A 681 -6.54 -23.92 23.52
N LYS A 682 -5.99 -24.67 24.47
CA LYS A 682 -6.31 -24.53 25.90
C LYS A 682 -6.07 -23.12 26.41
N GLU A 683 -4.98 -22.47 25.96
CA GLU A 683 -4.69 -21.07 26.30
C GLU A 683 -5.83 -20.12 25.92
N LEU A 684 -6.33 -20.21 24.69
CA LEU A 684 -7.45 -19.42 24.22
C LEU A 684 -8.76 -19.78 24.95
N LYS A 685 -8.97 -21.08 25.22
CA LYS A 685 -10.14 -21.57 25.94
C LYS A 685 -10.22 -20.99 27.34
N GLU A 686 -9.12 -21.03 28.09
CA GLU A 686 -9.06 -20.48 29.45
C GLU A 686 -9.20 -18.96 29.44
N GLN A 687 -8.66 -18.27 28.44
CA GLN A 687 -8.84 -16.82 28.31
C GLN A 687 -10.32 -16.43 28.09
N LEU A 688 -11.04 -17.17 27.24
CA LEU A 688 -12.42 -16.87 26.87
C LEU A 688 -13.46 -17.66 27.67
N ARG A 689 -13.05 -18.46 28.65
CA ARG A 689 -13.88 -19.48 29.31
C ARG A 689 -15.20 -18.93 29.83
N ASP A 690 -15.16 -17.83 30.58
CA ASP A 690 -16.35 -17.21 31.17
C ASP A 690 -17.31 -16.72 30.07
N GLN A 691 -16.76 -16.11 29.02
CA GLN A 691 -17.54 -15.59 27.89
C GLN A 691 -18.12 -16.72 27.03
N LEU A 692 -17.36 -17.81 26.82
CA LEU A 692 -17.83 -19.01 26.12
C LEU A 692 -18.99 -19.67 26.86
N ASN A 693 -18.91 -19.77 28.18
CA ASN A 693 -19.96 -20.31 29.02
C ASN A 693 -21.19 -19.40 29.05
N GLU A 694 -21.00 -18.09 29.17
CA GLU A 694 -22.10 -17.11 29.07
C GLU A 694 -22.82 -17.22 27.73
N ARG A 695 -22.06 -17.26 26.62
CA ARG A 695 -22.63 -17.41 25.28
C ARG A 695 -23.27 -18.78 25.06
N GLY A 696 -22.66 -19.85 25.55
CA GLY A 696 -23.23 -21.20 25.53
C GLY A 696 -24.59 -21.26 26.23
N LYS A 697 -24.72 -20.55 27.36
CA LYS A 697 -26.00 -20.40 28.05
C LYS A 697 -27.01 -19.59 27.25
N GLU A 698 -26.61 -18.47 26.64
CA GLU A 698 -27.47 -17.66 25.76
C GLU A 698 -28.04 -18.48 24.60
N GLU A 699 -27.23 -19.37 24.00
CA GLU A 699 -27.62 -20.22 22.86
C GLU A 699 -28.29 -21.54 23.28
N GLY A 700 -28.38 -21.83 24.57
CA GLY A 700 -29.04 -23.04 25.09
C GLY A 700 -28.19 -24.32 25.11
N PHE A 701 -26.86 -24.20 25.05
CA PHE A 701 -25.90 -25.32 25.14
C PHE A 701 -25.49 -25.67 26.58
N GLY A 702 -25.93 -24.89 27.57
CA GLY A 702 -25.69 -25.11 29.00
C GLY A 702 -24.60 -24.22 29.62
N ASP A 703 -24.40 -24.35 30.93
CA ASP A 703 -23.51 -23.46 31.70
C ASP A 703 -22.01 -23.77 31.51
N ASN A 704 -21.65 -24.93 30.94
CA ASN A 704 -20.26 -25.41 30.82
C ASN A 704 -19.86 -25.68 29.35
N PHE A 705 -20.32 -24.84 28.42
CA PHE A 705 -20.04 -25.03 26.99
C PHE A 705 -18.54 -25.11 26.68
N ALA A 706 -17.69 -24.35 27.37
CA ALA A 706 -16.24 -24.39 27.18
C ALA A 706 -15.64 -25.79 27.40
N ASP A 707 -16.21 -26.59 28.32
CA ASP A 707 -15.77 -27.96 28.62
C ASP A 707 -16.32 -29.01 27.63
N MET A 708 -17.15 -28.60 26.68
CA MET A 708 -17.59 -29.46 25.58
C MET A 708 -16.64 -29.40 24.39
N ILE A 709 -15.90 -28.29 24.25
CA ILE A 709 -14.95 -28.04 23.16
C ILE A 709 -13.66 -28.84 23.44
N ALA A 710 -13.10 -29.53 22.46
CA ALA A 710 -11.80 -30.21 22.60
C ALA A 710 -10.63 -29.20 22.60
N ASP A 711 -9.44 -29.64 23.00
CA ASP A 711 -8.18 -28.88 22.89
C ASP A 711 -7.00 -29.83 22.68
N GLU A 712 -5.78 -29.30 22.60
CA GLU A 712 -4.57 -30.08 22.36
C GLU A 712 -4.26 -31.11 23.46
N THR A 713 -4.90 -31.04 24.63
CA THR A 713 -4.77 -32.06 25.70
C THR A 713 -5.70 -33.25 25.51
N ILE A 714 -6.69 -33.12 24.62
CA ILE A 714 -7.60 -34.20 24.22
C ILE A 714 -7.06 -34.90 22.96
N GLY A 715 -6.70 -34.12 21.94
CA GLY A 715 -6.23 -34.64 20.66
C GLY A 715 -5.99 -33.55 19.62
N VAL A 716 -5.27 -33.89 18.56
CA VAL A 716 -4.91 -32.99 17.45
C VAL A 716 -5.31 -33.56 16.09
N THR A 717 -6.14 -34.60 16.06
CA THR A 717 -6.74 -35.18 14.86
C THR A 717 -8.25 -35.36 15.04
N PRO A 718 -9.05 -35.42 13.95
CA PRO A 718 -10.50 -35.61 14.07
C PRO A 718 -10.86 -36.92 14.79
N ASP A 719 -10.13 -38.01 14.50
CA ASP A 719 -10.34 -39.33 15.12
C ASP A 719 -10.10 -39.33 16.64
N GLU A 720 -9.16 -38.50 17.12
CA GLU A 720 -8.87 -38.38 18.56
C GLU A 720 -9.93 -37.55 19.29
N ILE A 721 -10.45 -36.49 18.66
CA ILE A 721 -11.35 -35.55 19.32
C ILE A 721 -12.83 -35.98 19.21
N LEU A 722 -13.21 -36.70 18.16
CA LEU A 722 -14.60 -37.10 17.92
C LEU A 722 -15.21 -37.90 19.10
N PRO A 723 -14.52 -38.91 19.70
CA PRO A 723 -15.04 -39.62 20.87
C PRO A 723 -15.33 -38.70 22.06
N TYR A 724 -14.49 -37.68 22.28
CA TYR A 724 -14.69 -36.70 23.34
C TYR A 724 -15.92 -35.83 23.06
N LEU A 725 -16.10 -35.38 21.82
CA LEU A 725 -17.26 -34.60 21.41
C LEU A 725 -18.57 -35.40 21.57
N GLU A 726 -18.55 -36.70 21.26
CA GLU A 726 -19.67 -37.61 21.47
C GLU A 726 -19.97 -37.81 22.97
N GLU A 727 -18.94 -38.06 23.80
CA GLU A 727 -19.09 -38.21 25.25
C GLU A 727 -19.67 -36.96 25.90
N LYS A 728 -19.19 -35.77 25.49
CA LYS A 728 -19.70 -34.48 25.98
C LYS A 728 -21.06 -34.11 25.38
N GLY A 729 -21.52 -34.81 24.35
CA GLY A 729 -22.77 -34.50 23.67
C GLY A 729 -22.72 -33.14 22.96
N HIS A 730 -21.60 -32.83 22.31
CA HIS A 730 -21.35 -31.54 21.66
C HIS A 730 -22.47 -31.17 20.65
N PRO A 731 -22.99 -29.93 20.67
CA PRO A 731 -24.13 -29.53 19.85
C PRO A 731 -23.89 -29.71 18.34
N ALA A 732 -22.69 -29.40 17.85
CA ALA A 732 -22.30 -29.55 16.44
C ALA A 732 -22.68 -30.91 15.83
N LEU A 733 -22.58 -32.00 16.59
CA LEU A 733 -22.84 -33.36 16.10
C LEU A 733 -24.33 -33.62 15.78
N LYS A 734 -25.24 -32.76 16.27
CA LYS A 734 -26.69 -32.87 16.06
C LYS A 734 -27.27 -31.76 15.19
N MET A 735 -26.46 -30.77 14.83
CA MET A 735 -26.85 -29.70 13.93
C MET A 735 -26.89 -30.20 12.49
N ASP A 736 -27.58 -29.47 11.62
CA ASP A 736 -27.55 -29.76 10.18
C ASP A 736 -26.11 -29.83 9.66
N PRO A 737 -25.83 -30.61 8.61
CA PRO A 737 -24.50 -30.64 8.00
C PRO A 737 -24.04 -29.23 7.59
N LEU A 738 -22.79 -28.90 7.90
CA LEU A 738 -22.13 -27.65 7.50
C LEU A 738 -21.83 -27.60 5.99
N MET A 739 -21.81 -28.77 5.33
CA MET A 739 -21.62 -28.98 3.90
C MET A 739 -22.53 -30.07 3.36
#